data_AF-A0A6B1BRY8-F1
#
_entry.id   AF-A0A6B1BRY8-F1
#
_cell.length_a   1.000
_cell.length_b   1.000
_cell.length_c   1.000
_cell.angle_alpha   90.00
_cell.angle_beta   90.00
_cell.angle_gamma   90.00
#
_symmetry.space_group_name_H-M   'P 1'
#
loop_
_entity.id
_entity.type
_entity.pdbx_description
1 polymer ?
#
loop_
_entity_poly.entity_id
_entity_poly.type
_entity_poly.pdbx_seq_one_letter_code
_entity_poly.pdbx_strand_id
1 'polypeptide(L)'
;MRRLKRLPMLQKRYDYGYERTFPMITPLDHTGTWRTYSMADGLAGLRIEHIAEDSEGYLWFATWDNGVSRFDGDVFRTFTRQDGLVHDQVFFIFEDSQKRLWFSTLNGVCWYDGTEFHHLEGDGITGQSVQFIYEDHQGRIWCGGTRTLGYYDGNTFHDLIPLYLQHYEQPPSPEWSNYCWGITEDPQGYLWFGFDYLTRFDGKSFHRYEEEEGFPRDRCSYVVCQDYTGKVWIGRLNHRDGLWCYADGTFQSVRIDLGGGLRKIQCDREGRMWFCTSEGVLYKDGNEFSRFTTADGLPHSAVKAMFHDHEYQFWFATWGGVGLYDAHSISVFNLNTELSKNVCDISQIVQDRQGNIWVGYVSPLLTHLSTSVARFDGEHFAFLDTGTGDGFYINNCFAIYEDLEGYLWFGAGNGLFRYDGQKIKKMKIAADWDEKSISTITQDSQGQFLFGYWKKGTIHEREELLVSPLKIIYQQDEEYQSIFVEDVGDNTLDRIGTVIAGRNREVYFHLACHNFSVSDKGFARWHPEEGLKFYGIEDGLIDHKVTDLLLDSTGNLWIATQRGLSCFDGVAFRNFTTEDGLPSNRIRCLFEDSRGHIWVGTDGGVVHYDGQLFQTIKSPHIGPVLQILEDRDGTFWFGTALGSLVRYRLRQIEPMVRLIQVVADQVYENLEEVIVSTTDQQVIFEYKGLSFSTHPSDMLYVYRLEGYDPDWQPATREMRVYYRDLLPGDYTFQVKAVDRDLNYSQMAQVQISVEPDPRIKELTAVLNSQGSNEFIGHSAALREFQIKLMEMASTDLTVLILGETGVGKGVAARALHGLSAYCDGPFIQVNCGALSESLIDSELFGHEKGAFTSAVSRRLGKVELAAGGTLFLDEIGDMTLETQIRMLRLLEEGTFERVGGSEILKAQTRIVAATNRNLEEMVSAGTFREDLYYRLNVFPIHLLPLRDRKEDIPDLAEFFKNRIAAHLGKQIGTLMPDVIERLQAYDWPGNVRELEHMIQRAVIVCRDSQIEVGDLGLDSSQNEGADIKLDLMPWNDFERRYILEVLKATKWQIKGAEGAAALLELPPSTLYSRMKKLGITRC
;
A
#
# COMPACT_ATOMS: atom_id res chain seq x y z
N MET A 1 -18.48 -36.15 -33.66
CA MET A 1 -19.78 -36.87 -33.63
C MET A 1 -19.62 -38.25 -33.00
N ARG A 2 -20.49 -38.59 -32.03
CA ARG A 2 -20.72 -39.90 -31.35
C ARG A 2 -19.62 -40.28 -30.33
N ARG A 3 -19.87 -40.48 -29.02
CA ARG A 3 -21.09 -40.88 -28.29
C ARG A 3 -21.14 -40.25 -26.89
N LEU A 4 -22.17 -39.43 -26.67
CA LEU A 4 -22.83 -39.22 -25.37
C LEU A 4 -23.87 -40.34 -25.16
N LYS A 5 -23.89 -40.97 -23.97
CA LYS A 5 -25.08 -41.42 -23.20
C LYS A 5 -24.72 -42.51 -22.19
N ARG A 6 -24.82 -42.19 -20.89
CA ARG A 6 -25.76 -42.81 -19.92
C ARG A 6 -25.58 -42.19 -18.53
N LEU A 7 -26.50 -41.29 -18.18
CA LEU A 7 -26.86 -40.95 -16.80
C LEU A 7 -27.84 -42.01 -16.26
N PRO A 8 -27.75 -42.37 -14.97
CA PRO A 8 -28.92 -42.67 -14.14
C PRO A 8 -29.18 -41.54 -13.13
N MET A 9 -30.46 -41.35 -12.82
CA MET A 9 -31.03 -40.26 -12.03
C MET A 9 -30.60 -40.24 -10.55
N LEU A 10 -30.30 -39.01 -10.12
CA LEU A 10 -30.54 -38.38 -8.81
C LEU A 10 -31.44 -39.15 -7.80
N GLN A 11 -30.84 -39.55 -6.68
CA GLN A 11 -31.49 -39.49 -5.37
C GLN A 11 -30.76 -38.44 -4.54
N LYS A 12 -31.47 -37.34 -4.22
CA LYS A 12 -31.01 -36.24 -3.38
C LYS A 12 -30.54 -36.75 -2.01
N ARG A 13 -29.25 -36.64 -1.73
CA ARG A 13 -28.67 -36.46 -0.39
C ARG A 13 -27.82 -35.20 -0.44
N TYR A 14 -27.89 -34.40 0.60
CA TYR A 14 -27.31 -33.06 0.69
C TYR A 14 -25.79 -33.10 0.44
N ASP A 15 -25.37 -32.55 -0.71
CA ASP A 15 -23.97 -32.38 -1.11
C ASP A 15 -23.37 -31.13 -0.45
N TYR A 16 -22.37 -31.31 0.42
CA TYR A 16 -21.27 -30.36 0.52
C TYR A 16 -20.38 -30.58 -0.71
N GLY A 17 -20.59 -29.77 -1.74
CA GLY A 17 -19.86 -29.85 -2.99
C GLY A 17 -18.43 -29.34 -2.84
N TYR A 18 -17.48 -30.26 -2.71
CA TYR A 18 -16.15 -30.21 -3.34
C TYR A 18 -15.76 -31.67 -3.62
N GLU A 19 -15.76 -32.08 -4.88
CA GLU A 19 -14.95 -33.23 -5.28
C GLU A 19 -13.51 -32.85 -4.94
N ARG A 20 -12.97 -33.36 -3.82
CA ARG A 20 -11.55 -33.19 -3.45
C ARG A 20 -10.70 -33.90 -4.50
N THR A 21 -10.40 -33.22 -5.61
CA THR A 21 -9.16 -33.47 -6.34
C THR A 21 -8.03 -33.25 -5.35
N PHE A 22 -7.32 -34.32 -5.01
CA PHE A 22 -6.20 -34.29 -4.08
C PHE A 22 -5.20 -33.22 -4.56
N PRO A 23 -4.87 -32.18 -3.77
CA PRO A 23 -3.66 -31.42 -4.05
C PRO A 23 -2.51 -32.43 -4.02
N MET A 24 -1.71 -32.48 -5.10
CA MET A 24 -0.45 -33.21 -5.01
C MET A 24 0.36 -32.51 -3.92
N ILE A 25 0.75 -33.27 -2.89
CA ILE A 25 1.68 -32.78 -1.88
C ILE A 25 2.94 -32.34 -2.63
N THR A 26 3.30 -31.07 -2.52
CA THR A 26 4.51 -30.57 -3.17
C THR A 26 5.71 -31.02 -2.35
N PRO A 27 6.74 -31.64 -2.96
CA PRO A 27 7.96 -31.96 -2.23
C PRO A 27 8.59 -30.70 -1.65
N LEU A 28 8.99 -30.75 -0.38
CA LEU A 28 9.68 -29.64 0.29
C LEU A 28 11.16 -29.68 -0.06
N ASP A 29 11.62 -28.65 -0.75
CA ASP A 29 13.05 -28.40 -0.97
C ASP A 29 13.68 -27.90 0.36
N HIS A 30 14.95 -28.21 0.62
CA HIS A 30 15.72 -27.69 1.77
C HIS A 30 16.41 -26.35 1.48
N THR A 31 16.37 -25.87 0.23
CA THR A 31 17.01 -24.63 -0.24
C THR A 31 16.10 -23.40 -0.14
N GLY A 32 14.95 -23.50 0.55
CA GLY A 32 14.07 -22.37 0.80
C GLY A 32 14.68 -21.32 1.74
N THR A 33 14.02 -20.18 1.87
CA THR A 33 14.51 -19.05 2.68
C THR A 33 13.95 -19.08 4.09
N TRP A 34 14.82 -18.84 5.08
CA TRP A 34 14.46 -18.70 6.48
C TRP A 34 14.48 -17.24 6.93
N ARG A 35 13.48 -16.86 7.72
CA ARG A 35 13.46 -15.61 8.50
C ARG A 35 13.14 -15.95 9.95
N THR A 36 13.79 -15.27 10.88
CA THR A 36 13.56 -15.49 12.32
C THR A 36 13.01 -14.23 12.95
N TYR A 37 12.07 -14.40 13.90
CA TYR A 37 11.47 -13.33 14.68
C TYR A 37 11.74 -13.56 16.16
N SER A 38 12.08 -12.48 16.84
CA SER A 38 12.52 -12.45 18.24
C SER A 38 11.85 -11.29 18.99
N MET A 39 12.20 -11.10 20.26
CA MET A 39 11.74 -9.94 21.03
C MET A 39 12.23 -8.60 20.44
N ALA A 40 13.33 -8.60 19.68
CA ALA A 40 13.81 -7.39 19.01
C ALA A 40 12.85 -6.92 17.90
N ASP A 41 12.06 -7.84 17.35
CA ASP A 41 11.07 -7.59 16.29
C ASP A 41 9.69 -7.22 16.87
N GLY A 42 9.51 -7.27 18.20
CA GLY A 42 8.27 -6.94 18.89
C GLY A 42 7.49 -8.13 19.47
N LEU A 43 8.00 -9.35 19.31
CA LEU A 43 7.41 -10.56 19.88
C LEU A 43 7.40 -10.50 21.42
N ALA A 44 6.30 -10.90 22.06
CA ALA A 44 6.13 -10.78 23.52
C ALA A 44 7.14 -11.60 24.32
N GLY A 45 7.57 -12.75 23.81
CA GLY A 45 8.53 -13.63 24.47
C GLY A 45 9.20 -14.59 23.50
N LEU A 46 10.36 -15.13 23.90
CA LEU A 46 11.11 -16.09 23.07
C LEU A 46 10.56 -17.53 23.14
N ARG A 47 9.78 -17.85 24.18
CA ARG A 47 9.19 -19.18 24.35
C ARG A 47 7.78 -19.19 23.77
N ILE A 48 7.68 -19.66 22.53
CA ILE A 48 6.41 -19.77 21.82
C ILE A 48 5.88 -21.19 21.98
N GLU A 49 4.65 -21.32 22.46
CA GLU A 49 3.99 -22.61 22.69
C GLU A 49 3.04 -22.97 21.54
N HIS A 50 2.40 -21.98 20.90
CA HIS A 50 1.47 -22.20 19.79
C HIS A 50 1.43 -21.08 18.76
N ILE A 51 0.98 -21.40 17.55
CA ILE A 51 0.71 -20.46 16.46
C ILE A 51 -0.67 -20.78 15.89
N ALA A 52 -1.46 -19.74 15.65
CA ALA A 52 -2.72 -19.83 14.93
C ALA A 52 -2.88 -18.63 13.99
N GLU A 53 -3.79 -18.74 13.05
CA GLU A 53 -4.23 -17.65 12.19
C GLU A 53 -5.72 -17.44 12.43
N ASP A 54 -6.16 -16.19 12.51
CA ASP A 54 -7.59 -15.89 12.55
C ASP A 54 -8.16 -15.76 11.14
N SER A 55 -9.49 -15.72 11.05
CA SER A 55 -10.23 -15.47 9.81
C SER A 55 -9.98 -14.07 9.24
N GLU A 56 -9.31 -13.21 10.00
CA GLU A 56 -8.82 -11.93 9.54
C GLU A 56 -7.45 -12.02 8.84
N GLY A 57 -6.79 -13.18 8.91
CA GLY A 57 -5.47 -13.45 8.37
C GLY A 57 -4.32 -13.04 9.29
N TYR A 58 -4.59 -12.51 10.49
CA TYR A 58 -3.52 -12.20 11.45
C TYR A 58 -2.97 -13.47 12.07
N LEU A 59 -1.66 -13.51 12.28
CA LEU A 59 -1.01 -14.60 13.00
C LEU A 59 -0.95 -14.29 14.49
N TRP A 60 -1.27 -15.28 15.31
CA TRP A 60 -1.26 -15.21 16.75
C TRP A 60 -0.26 -16.21 17.34
N PHE A 61 0.57 -15.73 18.27
CA PHE A 61 1.66 -16.47 18.89
C PHE A 61 1.46 -16.56 20.39
N ALA A 62 1.10 -17.74 20.88
CA ALA A 62 0.97 -18.01 22.30
C ALA A 62 2.35 -18.06 22.95
N THR A 63 2.56 -17.28 24.02
CA THR A 63 3.83 -17.24 24.74
C THR A 63 3.71 -17.82 26.13
N TRP A 64 4.83 -18.37 26.63
CA TRP A 64 4.88 -19.01 27.93
C TRP A 64 4.68 -18.04 29.11
N ASP A 65 5.04 -16.76 29.00
CA ASP A 65 5.09 -15.82 30.16
C ASP A 65 4.49 -14.42 29.93
N ASN A 66 4.38 -13.95 28.68
CA ASN A 66 4.16 -12.53 28.36
C ASN A 66 2.89 -12.31 27.52
N GLY A 67 1.91 -13.19 27.64
CA GLY A 67 0.63 -13.11 26.94
C GLY A 67 0.71 -13.69 25.53
N VAL A 68 0.04 -13.02 24.59
CA VAL A 68 -0.02 -13.44 23.19
C VAL A 68 0.40 -12.28 22.28
N SER A 69 1.14 -12.58 21.22
CA SER A 69 1.45 -11.60 20.18
C SER A 69 0.60 -11.84 18.94
N ARG A 70 -0.01 -10.79 18.41
CA ARG A 70 -0.65 -10.78 17.08
C ARG A 70 0.30 -10.10 16.08
N PHE A 71 0.39 -10.64 14.88
CA PHE A 71 1.24 -10.13 13.80
C PHE A 71 0.42 -9.89 12.54
N ASP A 72 0.67 -8.75 11.90
CA ASP A 72 -0.06 -8.27 10.73
C ASP A 72 0.79 -8.21 9.45
N GLY A 73 1.89 -8.96 9.41
CA GLY A 73 2.87 -8.92 8.33
C GLY A 73 3.94 -7.83 8.50
N ASP A 74 3.75 -6.87 9.40
CA ASP A 74 4.67 -5.76 9.68
C ASP A 74 5.10 -5.74 11.15
N VAL A 75 4.12 -5.58 12.05
CA VAL A 75 4.33 -5.26 13.45
C VAL A 75 3.65 -6.29 14.34
N PHE A 76 4.29 -6.55 15.49
CA PHE A 76 3.71 -7.35 16.55
C PHE A 76 2.97 -6.45 17.55
N ARG A 77 1.72 -6.80 17.86
CA ARG A 77 0.96 -6.25 18.98
C ARG A 77 0.82 -7.31 20.06
N THR A 78 1.20 -6.98 21.28
CA THR A 78 1.11 -7.91 22.42
C THR A 78 -0.14 -7.63 23.22
N PHE A 79 -0.84 -8.69 23.62
CA PHE A 79 -2.01 -8.67 24.47
C PHE A 79 -1.72 -9.45 25.75
N THR A 80 -2.08 -8.86 26.88
CA THR A 80 -1.83 -9.35 28.24
C THR A 80 -3.11 -9.35 29.05
N ARG A 81 -3.04 -9.68 30.34
CA ARG A 81 -4.19 -9.52 31.26
C ARG A 81 -4.76 -8.12 31.31
N GLN A 82 -3.95 -7.09 31.04
CA GLN A 82 -4.44 -5.71 31.03
C GLN A 82 -5.38 -5.44 29.86
N ASP A 83 -5.28 -6.23 28.80
CA ASP A 83 -6.06 -6.11 27.58
C ASP A 83 -7.29 -7.04 27.58
N GLY A 84 -7.52 -7.80 28.66
CA GLY A 84 -8.64 -8.74 28.78
C GLY A 84 -8.26 -10.22 28.65
N LEU A 85 -6.99 -10.59 28.53
CA LEU A 85 -6.58 -11.99 28.57
C LEU A 85 -6.79 -12.59 29.97
N VAL A 86 -7.19 -13.87 30.09
CA VAL A 86 -7.39 -14.51 31.41
C VAL A 86 -6.07 -14.68 32.19
N HIS A 87 -4.97 -14.99 31.48
CA HIS A 87 -3.65 -15.15 32.07
C HIS A 87 -2.55 -14.98 31.01
N ASP A 88 -1.40 -14.42 31.39
CA ASP A 88 -0.28 -14.17 30.48
C ASP A 88 0.50 -15.43 30.06
N GLN A 89 0.09 -16.61 30.54
CA GLN A 89 0.69 -17.87 30.14
C GLN A 89 -0.32 -18.59 29.26
N VAL A 90 -0.08 -18.55 27.95
CA VAL A 90 -0.99 -19.07 26.93
C VAL A 90 -0.38 -20.34 26.35
N PHE A 91 -1.15 -21.42 26.31
CA PHE A 91 -0.64 -22.72 25.87
C PHE A 91 -1.09 -23.07 24.44
N PHE A 92 -2.31 -22.71 24.07
CA PHE A 92 -2.91 -23.08 22.79
C PHE A 92 -3.87 -22.00 22.29
N ILE A 93 -3.96 -21.88 20.97
CA ILE A 93 -4.87 -20.95 20.29
C ILE A 93 -5.62 -21.74 19.23
N PHE A 94 -6.93 -21.55 19.14
CA PHE A 94 -7.80 -22.27 18.22
C PHE A 94 -8.92 -21.36 17.72
N GLU A 95 -9.10 -21.24 16.40
CA GLU A 95 -10.27 -20.58 15.82
C GLU A 95 -11.40 -21.59 15.62
N ASP A 96 -12.60 -21.27 16.10
CA ASP A 96 -13.78 -22.11 15.91
C ASP A 96 -14.54 -21.81 14.61
N SER A 97 -15.54 -22.63 14.28
CA SER A 97 -16.40 -22.48 13.11
C SER A 97 -17.23 -21.18 13.11
N GLN A 98 -17.34 -20.50 14.25
CA GLN A 98 -17.99 -19.21 14.41
C GLN A 98 -17.01 -18.03 14.30
N LYS A 99 -15.75 -18.29 13.95
CA LYS A 99 -14.66 -17.31 13.82
C LYS A 99 -14.26 -16.66 15.15
N ARG A 100 -14.52 -17.31 16.27
CA ARG A 100 -14.04 -16.88 17.58
C ARG A 100 -12.69 -17.49 17.82
N LEU A 101 -11.73 -16.66 18.22
CA LEU A 101 -10.37 -17.12 18.50
C LEU A 101 -10.24 -17.47 19.99
N TRP A 102 -10.17 -18.75 20.31
CA TRP A 102 -10.08 -19.27 21.67
C TRP A 102 -8.63 -19.38 22.15
N PHE A 103 -8.39 -19.02 23.41
CA PHE A 103 -7.08 -19.05 24.06
C PHE A 103 -7.14 -19.91 25.32
N SER A 104 -6.31 -20.96 25.36
CA SER A 104 -6.12 -21.76 26.57
C SER A 104 -5.00 -21.18 27.43
N THR A 105 -5.24 -21.04 28.73
CA THR A 105 -4.31 -20.38 29.64
C THR A 105 -4.12 -21.16 30.95
N LEU A 106 -3.16 -20.73 31.78
CA LEU A 106 -2.95 -21.30 33.12
C LEU A 106 -4.18 -21.19 34.03
N ASN A 107 -5.08 -20.23 33.81
CA ASN A 107 -6.15 -19.90 34.75
C ASN A 107 -7.56 -19.95 34.15
N GLY A 108 -7.71 -20.61 33.01
CA GLY A 108 -8.99 -20.80 32.33
C GLY A 108 -8.86 -20.57 30.83
N VAL A 109 -9.99 -20.21 30.21
CA VAL A 109 -10.12 -20.00 28.77
C VAL A 109 -10.83 -18.67 28.52
N CYS A 110 -10.43 -17.97 27.47
CA CYS A 110 -11.14 -16.83 26.90
C CYS A 110 -11.19 -16.95 25.38
N TRP A 111 -12.05 -16.17 24.74
CA TRP A 111 -12.06 -16.04 23.28
C TRP A 111 -12.11 -14.59 22.86
N TYR A 112 -11.63 -14.29 21.65
CA TYR A 112 -11.57 -12.96 21.07
C TYR A 112 -12.50 -12.90 19.85
N ASP A 113 -13.24 -11.81 19.74
CA ASP A 113 -14.27 -11.62 18.71
C ASP A 113 -13.84 -10.70 17.55
N GLY A 114 -12.60 -10.21 17.58
CA GLY A 114 -12.09 -9.19 16.66
C GLY A 114 -11.87 -7.84 17.34
N THR A 115 -12.58 -7.58 18.45
CA THR A 115 -12.56 -6.30 19.18
C THR A 115 -12.16 -6.46 20.65
N GLU A 116 -12.72 -7.43 21.36
CA GLU A 116 -12.51 -7.61 22.79
C GLU A 116 -12.40 -9.09 23.20
N PHE A 117 -11.86 -9.32 24.40
CA PHE A 117 -11.77 -10.66 24.99
C PHE A 117 -13.00 -10.95 25.85
N HIS A 118 -13.63 -12.09 25.58
CA HIS A 118 -14.78 -12.60 26.30
C HIS A 118 -14.37 -13.72 27.25
N HIS A 119 -14.94 -13.68 28.45
CA HIS A 119 -14.65 -14.62 29.52
C HIS A 119 -15.83 -15.57 29.77
N LEU A 120 -15.48 -16.78 30.16
CA LEU A 120 -16.41 -17.79 30.66
C LEU A 120 -16.62 -17.57 32.18
N GLU A 121 -17.79 -17.03 32.58
CA GLU A 121 -18.16 -16.73 33.97
C GLU A 121 -19.08 -17.80 34.58
N GLY A 122 -18.65 -18.46 35.66
CA GLY A 122 -19.51 -19.38 36.44
C GLY A 122 -19.41 -20.87 36.07
N ASP A 123 -18.42 -21.24 35.26
CA ASP A 123 -18.45 -22.46 34.45
C ASP A 123 -17.62 -23.65 34.98
N GLY A 124 -17.08 -23.55 36.19
CA GLY A 124 -16.19 -24.58 36.77
C GLY A 124 -14.80 -24.66 36.12
N ILE A 125 -14.55 -23.94 35.02
CA ILE A 125 -13.27 -23.89 34.29
C ILE A 125 -12.35 -22.76 34.77
N THR A 126 -12.92 -21.68 35.30
CA THR A 126 -12.18 -20.53 35.84
C THR A 126 -11.32 -20.97 37.02
N GLY A 127 -10.02 -20.63 37.02
CA GLY A 127 -9.11 -21.11 38.05
C GLY A 127 -8.34 -22.38 37.69
N GLN A 128 -8.69 -23.05 36.59
CA GLN A 128 -8.04 -24.29 36.17
C GLN A 128 -7.10 -24.07 34.99
N SER A 129 -6.00 -24.82 34.96
CA SER A 129 -5.08 -24.82 33.81
C SER A 129 -5.66 -25.65 32.67
N VAL A 130 -5.90 -25.00 31.53
CA VAL A 130 -6.37 -25.61 30.30
C VAL A 130 -5.22 -25.63 29.29
N GLN A 131 -4.84 -26.82 28.83
CA GLN A 131 -3.67 -27.01 27.97
C GLN A 131 -4.06 -27.09 26.49
N PHE A 132 -5.25 -27.61 26.18
CA PHE A 132 -5.66 -27.87 24.81
C PHE A 132 -7.15 -27.52 24.61
N ILE A 133 -7.47 -27.02 23.42
CA ILE A 133 -8.84 -26.71 22.97
C ILE A 133 -9.06 -27.35 21.60
N TYR A 134 -10.27 -27.86 21.36
CA TYR A 134 -10.65 -28.46 20.09
C TYR A 134 -12.16 -28.32 19.83
N GLU A 135 -12.57 -28.05 18.60
CA GLU A 135 -13.98 -28.08 18.20
C GLU A 135 -14.32 -29.41 17.52
N ASP A 136 -15.40 -30.05 17.96
CA ASP A 136 -15.92 -31.27 17.31
C ASP A 136 -16.89 -30.95 16.16
N HIS A 137 -17.27 -31.97 15.38
CA HIS A 137 -18.23 -31.82 14.27
C HIS A 137 -19.61 -31.27 14.68
N GLN A 138 -19.94 -31.20 15.98
CA GLN A 138 -21.19 -30.66 16.50
C GLN A 138 -21.06 -29.17 16.90
N GLY A 139 -19.87 -28.58 16.75
CA GLY A 139 -19.58 -27.20 17.14
C GLY A 139 -19.35 -27.02 18.64
N ARG A 140 -19.07 -28.10 19.39
CA ARG A 140 -18.80 -28.03 20.82
C ARG A 140 -17.30 -27.82 21.06
N ILE A 141 -16.97 -26.91 21.97
CA ILE A 141 -15.59 -26.55 22.28
C ILE A 141 -15.09 -27.39 23.46
N TRP A 142 -14.26 -28.38 23.16
CA TRP A 142 -13.65 -29.28 24.12
C TRP A 142 -12.43 -28.64 24.78
N CYS A 143 -12.36 -28.71 26.10
CA CYS A 143 -11.25 -28.18 26.91
C CYS A 143 -10.60 -29.31 27.71
N GLY A 144 -9.28 -29.47 27.56
CA GLY A 144 -8.48 -30.46 28.28
C GLY A 144 -7.31 -29.83 29.04
N GLY A 145 -7.09 -30.23 30.29
CA GLY A 145 -6.04 -29.67 31.15
C GLY A 145 -5.80 -30.48 32.43
N THR A 146 -4.90 -30.00 33.31
CA THR A 146 -4.37 -30.77 34.46
C THR A 146 -5.45 -31.27 35.43
N ARG A 147 -6.59 -30.58 35.49
CA ARG A 147 -7.80 -30.93 36.25
C ARG A 147 -9.05 -30.40 35.54
N THR A 148 -9.04 -30.40 34.21
CA THR A 148 -10.13 -29.92 33.37
C THR A 148 -10.37 -30.90 32.26
N LEU A 149 -11.59 -31.42 32.15
CA LEU A 149 -12.03 -32.19 31.00
C LEU A 149 -13.52 -31.97 30.81
N GLY A 150 -13.91 -31.33 29.72
CA GLY A 150 -15.30 -31.04 29.42
C GLY A 150 -15.46 -30.34 28.09
N TYR A 151 -16.68 -29.97 27.76
CA TYR A 151 -16.98 -29.19 26.57
C TYR A 151 -17.96 -28.06 26.86
N TYR A 152 -17.84 -26.99 26.07
CA TYR A 152 -18.77 -25.88 26.04
C TYR A 152 -19.69 -26.02 24.82
N ASP A 153 -20.99 -25.97 25.05
CA ASP A 153 -22.03 -26.13 24.00
C ASP A 153 -22.55 -24.81 23.42
N GLY A 154 -21.95 -23.68 23.82
CA GLY A 154 -22.42 -22.34 23.46
C GLY A 154 -23.23 -21.65 24.57
N ASN A 155 -23.68 -22.39 25.59
CA ASN A 155 -24.39 -21.83 26.74
C ASN A 155 -23.73 -22.22 28.06
N THR A 156 -23.38 -23.49 28.24
CA THR A 156 -22.89 -24.05 29.51
C THR A 156 -21.70 -24.97 29.31
N PHE A 157 -20.80 -24.98 30.30
CA PHE A 157 -19.71 -25.95 30.34
C PHE A 157 -20.14 -27.25 31.02
N HIS A 158 -19.92 -28.37 30.33
CA HIS A 158 -20.23 -29.71 30.83
C HIS A 158 -18.96 -30.39 31.32
N ASP A 159 -18.81 -30.51 32.64
CA ASP A 159 -17.67 -31.21 33.26
C ASP A 159 -17.81 -32.74 33.15
N LEU A 160 -16.83 -33.37 32.51
CA LEU A 160 -16.76 -34.81 32.26
C LEU A 160 -15.72 -35.51 33.14
N ILE A 161 -15.03 -34.81 34.05
CA ILE A 161 -14.10 -35.43 35.01
C ILE A 161 -14.80 -36.52 35.85
N PRO A 162 -16.03 -36.33 36.38
CA PRO A 162 -16.70 -37.37 37.15
C PRO A 162 -16.93 -38.64 36.31
N LEU A 163 -17.26 -38.50 35.03
CA LEU A 163 -17.47 -39.62 34.11
C LEU A 163 -16.15 -40.32 33.78
N TYR A 164 -15.10 -39.56 33.49
CA TYR A 164 -13.77 -40.10 33.21
C TYR A 164 -13.21 -40.91 34.40
N LEU A 165 -13.48 -40.45 35.62
CA LEU A 165 -13.04 -41.11 36.86
C LEU A 165 -13.80 -42.40 37.19
N GLN A 166 -14.98 -42.67 36.61
CA GLN A 166 -15.76 -43.88 36.93
C GLN A 166 -15.03 -45.19 36.61
N HIS A 167 -14.06 -45.16 35.70
CA HIS A 167 -13.28 -46.32 35.30
C HIS A 167 -12.04 -46.57 36.18
N TYR A 168 -11.76 -45.70 37.16
CA TYR A 168 -10.65 -45.89 38.09
C TYR A 168 -11.12 -46.62 39.36
N GLU A 169 -10.57 -47.81 39.63
CA GLU A 169 -10.88 -48.60 40.84
C GLU A 169 -10.51 -47.89 42.16
N GLN A 170 -9.59 -46.92 42.12
CA GLN A 170 -9.28 -45.98 43.20
C GLN A 170 -9.15 -44.57 42.61
N PRO A 171 -9.66 -43.53 43.28
CA PRO A 171 -9.42 -42.16 42.84
C PRO A 171 -7.91 -41.93 42.79
N PRO A 172 -7.39 -41.35 41.69
CA PRO A 172 -5.96 -41.15 41.53
C PRO A 172 -5.40 -40.24 42.63
N SER A 173 -4.11 -40.36 42.93
CA SER A 173 -3.47 -39.64 44.06
C SER A 173 -3.69 -38.11 43.99
N PRO A 174 -3.54 -37.35 45.08
CA PRO A 174 -3.64 -35.87 45.04
C PRO A 174 -2.69 -35.19 44.02
N GLU A 175 -1.65 -35.91 43.60
CA GLU A 175 -0.68 -35.55 42.55
C GLU A 175 -1.11 -36.02 41.14
N TRP A 176 -2.39 -36.32 40.95
CA TRP A 176 -2.94 -36.63 39.64
C TRP A 176 -2.83 -35.41 38.73
N SER A 177 -2.07 -35.58 37.66
CA SER A 177 -1.74 -34.56 36.69
C SER A 177 -2.05 -35.09 35.30
N ASN A 178 -3.34 -35.19 34.98
CA ASN A 178 -3.78 -35.58 33.63
C ASN A 178 -3.63 -34.36 32.71
N TYR A 179 -2.39 -34.05 32.32
CA TYR A 179 -2.16 -33.04 31.29
C TYR A 179 -2.72 -33.56 29.96
N CYS A 180 -3.63 -32.81 29.35
CA CYS A 180 -4.08 -33.07 27.99
C CYS A 180 -3.07 -32.49 27.00
N TRP A 181 -2.47 -33.34 26.17
CA TRP A 181 -1.46 -32.93 25.18
C TRP A 181 -1.97 -33.01 23.73
N GLY A 182 -3.23 -33.39 23.54
CA GLY A 182 -3.88 -33.41 22.24
C GLY A 182 -5.32 -33.91 22.33
N ILE A 183 -6.17 -33.30 21.51
CA ILE A 183 -7.56 -33.72 21.27
C ILE A 183 -7.75 -33.75 19.77
N THR A 184 -8.35 -34.82 19.25
CA THR A 184 -8.73 -34.91 17.83
C THR A 184 -9.95 -35.79 17.66
N GLU A 185 -10.75 -35.53 16.63
CA GLU A 185 -11.85 -36.38 16.24
C GLU A 185 -11.46 -37.29 15.06
N ASP A 186 -11.95 -38.53 15.03
CA ASP A 186 -11.82 -39.43 13.89
C ASP A 186 -13.06 -39.37 12.96
N PRO A 187 -13.02 -39.92 11.73
CA PRO A 187 -14.13 -39.81 10.79
C PRO A 187 -15.41 -40.53 11.24
N GLN A 188 -15.32 -41.37 12.28
CA GLN A 188 -16.45 -42.08 12.86
C GLN A 188 -17.12 -41.27 13.98
N GLY A 189 -16.55 -40.11 14.35
CA GLY A 189 -17.04 -39.23 15.41
C GLY A 189 -16.54 -39.61 16.80
N TYR A 190 -15.50 -40.44 16.91
CA TYR A 190 -14.86 -40.70 18.20
C TYR A 190 -13.83 -39.63 18.50
N LEU A 191 -13.86 -39.12 19.74
CA LEU A 191 -12.87 -38.18 20.23
C LEU A 191 -11.71 -38.90 20.89
N TRP A 192 -10.50 -38.58 20.47
CA TRP A 192 -9.26 -39.13 20.98
C TRP A 192 -8.55 -38.10 21.86
N PHE A 193 -8.13 -38.53 23.04
CA PHE A 193 -7.47 -37.72 24.03
C PHE A 193 -6.09 -38.27 24.36
N GLY A 194 -5.09 -37.40 24.26
CA GLY A 194 -3.72 -37.64 24.69
C GLY A 194 -3.51 -37.25 26.15
N PHE A 195 -3.87 -38.14 27.08
CA PHE A 195 -3.53 -38.01 28.51
C PHE A 195 -2.30 -38.87 28.82
N ASP A 196 -2.06 -39.15 30.12
CA ASP A 196 -1.15 -40.20 30.60
C ASP A 196 -1.45 -41.61 30.07
N TYR A 197 -2.63 -41.76 29.47
CA TYR A 197 -3.03 -42.90 28.67
C TYR A 197 -3.77 -42.40 27.43
N LEU A 198 -3.62 -43.12 26.33
CA LEU A 198 -4.47 -42.90 25.16
C LEU A 198 -5.90 -43.27 25.52
N THR A 199 -6.81 -42.31 25.40
CA THR A 199 -8.23 -42.51 25.72
C THR A 199 -9.10 -42.10 24.54
N ARG A 200 -10.17 -42.85 24.28
CA ARG A 200 -11.17 -42.55 23.25
C ARG A 200 -12.56 -42.41 23.87
N PHE A 201 -13.32 -41.42 23.43
CA PHE A 201 -14.68 -41.15 23.87
C PHE A 201 -15.67 -41.35 22.73
N ASP A 202 -16.75 -42.09 23.01
CA ASP A 202 -17.81 -42.45 22.05
C ASP A 202 -19.09 -41.62 22.19
N GLY A 203 -19.05 -40.56 22.98
CA GLY A 203 -20.23 -39.76 23.33
C GLY A 203 -20.90 -40.20 24.63
N LYS A 204 -20.56 -41.37 25.19
CA LYS A 204 -21.17 -41.91 26.42
C LYS A 204 -20.15 -42.39 27.45
N SER A 205 -19.03 -42.96 27.03
CA SER A 205 -18.02 -43.56 27.90
C SER A 205 -16.61 -43.36 27.34
N PHE A 206 -15.63 -43.43 28.25
CA PHE A 206 -14.21 -43.39 27.91
C PHE A 206 -13.64 -44.81 27.84
N HIS A 207 -13.04 -45.15 26.70
CA HIS A 207 -12.23 -46.36 26.52
C HIS A 207 -10.75 -46.01 26.65
N ARG A 208 -10.04 -46.68 27.55
CA ARG A 208 -8.60 -46.50 27.74
C ARG A 208 -7.85 -47.66 27.08
N TYR A 209 -6.85 -47.33 26.28
CA TYR A 209 -6.01 -48.34 25.63
C TYR A 209 -4.88 -48.82 26.54
N GLU A 210 -4.68 -50.13 26.59
CA GLU A 210 -3.70 -50.80 27.47
C GLU A 210 -2.76 -51.77 26.72
N GLU A 211 -1.93 -52.51 27.47
CA GLU A 211 -0.90 -53.43 26.94
C GLU A 211 -1.46 -54.53 26.04
N GLU A 212 -2.63 -55.04 26.36
CA GLU A 212 -3.31 -56.07 25.57
C GLU A 212 -3.70 -55.56 24.17
N GLU A 213 -3.81 -54.24 23.99
CA GLU A 213 -4.13 -53.58 22.73
C GLU A 213 -2.89 -53.03 22.00
N GLY A 214 -1.68 -53.39 22.47
CA GLY A 214 -0.41 -53.08 21.80
C GLY A 214 0.27 -51.78 22.23
N PHE A 215 -0.17 -51.17 23.34
CA PHE A 215 0.43 -49.96 23.93
C PHE A 215 1.34 -50.31 25.12
N PRO A 216 2.42 -49.56 25.37
CA PRO A 216 3.35 -49.92 26.43
C PRO A 216 2.72 -49.70 27.83
N ARG A 217 3.10 -50.54 28.80
CA ARG A 217 2.54 -50.55 30.17
C ARG A 217 3.00 -49.36 31.02
N ASP A 218 4.05 -48.66 30.61
CA ASP A 218 4.57 -47.52 31.34
C ASP A 218 3.66 -46.29 31.20
N ARG A 219 3.46 -45.58 32.31
CA ARG A 219 2.67 -44.34 32.31
C ARG A 219 3.40 -43.30 31.46
N CYS A 220 2.85 -42.95 30.31
CA CYS A 220 3.44 -42.03 29.35
C CYS A 220 2.34 -41.16 28.75
N SER A 221 2.56 -39.85 28.66
CA SER A 221 1.58 -38.98 28.02
C SER A 221 1.62 -39.13 26.49
N TYR A 222 0.47 -38.99 25.83
CA TYR A 222 0.37 -39.14 24.37
C TYR A 222 0.00 -37.82 23.68
N VAL A 223 0.44 -37.66 22.44
CA VAL A 223 -0.01 -36.61 21.51
C VAL A 223 -0.79 -37.26 20.37
N VAL A 224 -1.87 -36.62 19.94
CA VAL A 224 -2.77 -37.14 18.91
C VAL A 224 -3.09 -36.08 17.87
N CYS A 225 -3.20 -36.48 16.61
CA CYS A 225 -3.62 -35.63 15.50
C CYS A 225 -4.21 -36.49 14.38
N GLN A 226 -5.33 -36.06 13.80
CA GLN A 226 -5.85 -36.68 12.59
C GLN A 226 -5.14 -36.13 11.33
N ASP A 227 -4.93 -36.97 10.33
CA ASP A 227 -4.53 -36.54 8.98
C ASP A 227 -5.72 -36.31 8.04
N TYR A 228 -5.48 -35.70 6.89
CA TYR A 228 -6.51 -35.41 5.88
C TYR A 228 -7.22 -36.65 5.30
N THR A 229 -6.62 -37.85 5.45
CA THR A 229 -7.21 -39.13 5.03
C THR A 229 -8.10 -39.75 6.10
N GLY A 230 -8.14 -39.14 7.29
CA GLY A 230 -8.92 -39.60 8.43
C GLY A 230 -8.18 -40.56 9.36
N LYS A 231 -6.87 -40.78 9.17
CA LYS A 231 -6.09 -41.63 10.07
C LYS A 231 -5.67 -40.82 11.29
N VAL A 232 -5.70 -41.47 12.45
CA VAL A 232 -5.29 -40.83 13.71
C VAL A 232 -3.84 -41.21 14.03
N TRP A 233 -2.97 -40.22 14.03
CA TRP A 233 -1.57 -40.36 14.41
C TRP A 233 -1.42 -40.16 15.92
N ILE A 234 -0.71 -41.08 16.56
CA ILE A 234 -0.53 -41.14 18.02
C ILE A 234 0.95 -41.28 18.32
N GLY A 235 1.49 -40.44 19.19
CA GLY A 235 2.89 -40.50 19.57
C GLY A 235 3.12 -40.37 21.08
N ARG A 236 4.18 -40.98 21.59
CA ARG A 236 4.62 -40.84 22.99
C ARG A 236 5.28 -39.48 23.22
N LEU A 237 4.77 -38.70 24.16
CA LEU A 237 5.34 -37.40 24.51
C LEU A 237 6.74 -37.56 25.15
N ASN A 238 7.66 -36.67 24.77
CA ASN A 238 9.06 -36.62 25.22
C ASN A 238 9.88 -37.89 24.94
N HIS A 239 9.45 -38.74 23.99
CA HIS A 239 10.18 -39.93 23.59
C HIS A 239 10.60 -39.86 22.13
N ARG A 240 11.68 -40.58 21.80
CA ARG A 240 12.25 -40.61 20.45
C ARG A 240 11.57 -41.64 19.55
N ASP A 241 10.80 -42.55 20.15
CA ASP A 241 10.11 -43.67 19.53
C ASP A 241 8.68 -43.79 20.07
N GLY A 242 7.92 -44.77 19.55
CA GLY A 242 6.52 -44.97 19.91
C GLY A 242 5.59 -44.04 19.15
N LEU A 243 5.55 -44.24 17.83
CA LEU A 243 4.59 -43.61 16.92
C LEU A 243 3.67 -44.68 16.34
N TRP A 244 2.37 -44.43 16.34
CA TRP A 244 1.35 -45.29 15.77
C TRP A 244 0.44 -44.51 14.84
N CYS A 245 -0.12 -45.22 13.87
CA CYS A 245 -1.16 -44.72 13.00
C CYS A 245 -2.39 -45.64 13.15
N TYR A 246 -3.52 -45.06 13.53
CA TYR A 246 -4.80 -45.75 13.61
C TYR A 246 -5.60 -45.52 12.34
N ALA A 247 -5.90 -46.62 11.64
CA ALA A 247 -6.65 -46.62 10.40
C ALA A 247 -7.50 -47.91 10.32
N ASP A 248 -8.72 -47.80 9.81
CA ASP A 248 -9.63 -48.93 9.56
C ASP A 248 -9.82 -49.87 10.78
N GLY A 249 -9.84 -49.30 11.99
CA GLY A 249 -10.03 -50.06 13.23
C GLY A 249 -8.75 -50.72 13.78
N THR A 250 -7.59 -50.49 13.18
CA THR A 250 -6.33 -51.15 13.56
C THR A 250 -5.20 -50.15 13.82
N PHE A 251 -4.33 -50.49 14.77
CA PHE A 251 -3.10 -49.73 15.04
C PHE A 251 -1.93 -50.28 14.22
N GLN A 252 -1.23 -49.39 13.53
CA GLN A 252 0.00 -49.70 12.81
C GLN A 252 1.16 -48.96 13.47
N SER A 253 2.14 -49.70 13.99
CA SER A 253 3.35 -49.10 14.58
C SER A 253 4.27 -48.56 13.49
N VAL A 254 4.69 -47.30 13.60
CA VAL A 254 5.64 -46.66 12.70
C VAL A 254 7.02 -46.67 13.35
N ARG A 255 7.95 -47.43 12.78
CA ARG A 255 9.33 -47.53 13.31
C ARG A 255 10.18 -46.40 12.75
N ILE A 256 10.40 -45.38 13.55
CA ILE A 256 11.26 -44.24 13.23
C ILE A 256 11.95 -43.75 14.51
N ASP A 257 13.19 -43.28 14.39
CA ASP A 257 13.85 -42.46 15.40
C ASP A 257 13.57 -40.99 15.10
N LEU A 258 12.79 -40.34 15.96
CA LEU A 258 12.47 -38.92 15.85
C LEU A 258 13.68 -38.03 16.19
N GLY A 259 14.80 -38.60 16.66
CA GLY A 259 16.04 -37.90 16.99
C GLY A 259 15.98 -37.05 18.27
N GLY A 260 14.79 -36.60 18.67
CA GLY A 260 14.48 -35.89 19.89
C GLY A 260 13.15 -36.35 20.48
N GLY A 261 12.89 -35.99 21.74
CA GLY A 261 11.61 -36.26 22.37
C GLY A 261 10.47 -35.52 21.66
N LEU A 262 9.44 -36.25 21.22
CA LEU A 262 8.25 -35.72 20.55
C LEU A 262 7.50 -34.73 21.45
N ARG A 263 7.05 -33.62 20.86
CA ARG A 263 6.29 -32.57 21.55
C ARG A 263 4.88 -32.44 21.01
N LYS A 264 4.72 -32.53 19.69
CA LYS A 264 3.43 -32.34 19.02
C LYS A 264 3.41 -33.00 17.66
N ILE A 265 2.23 -33.44 17.24
CA ILE A 265 1.94 -33.91 15.87
C ILE A 265 0.91 -32.96 15.28
N GLN A 266 1.11 -32.51 14.05
CA GLN A 266 0.18 -31.63 13.34
C GLN A 266 0.15 -31.99 11.85
N CYS A 267 -0.97 -31.68 11.22
CA CYS A 267 -1.16 -31.83 9.78
C CYS A 267 -1.15 -30.43 9.15
N ASP A 268 -0.41 -30.23 8.07
CA ASP A 268 -0.44 -28.96 7.34
C ASP A 268 -1.62 -28.88 6.36
N ARG A 269 -1.86 -27.69 5.79
CA ARG A 269 -2.95 -27.48 4.80
C ARG A 269 -2.85 -28.34 3.53
N GLU A 270 -1.68 -28.87 3.19
CA GLU A 270 -1.49 -29.80 2.05
C GLU A 270 -1.68 -31.27 2.45
N GLY A 271 -1.82 -31.56 3.75
CA GLY A 271 -1.99 -32.91 4.27
C GLY A 271 -0.70 -33.59 4.72
N ARG A 272 0.46 -32.92 4.68
CA ARG A 272 1.70 -33.50 5.21
C ARG A 272 1.63 -33.58 6.73
N MET A 273 2.14 -34.68 7.27
CA MET A 273 2.23 -34.88 8.71
C MET A 273 3.57 -34.39 9.23
N TRP A 274 3.53 -33.60 10.28
CA TRP A 274 4.67 -32.98 10.92
C TRP A 274 4.77 -33.41 12.38
N PHE A 275 6.01 -33.59 12.84
CA PHE A 275 6.37 -34.12 14.15
C PHE A 275 7.37 -33.15 14.80
N CYS A 276 6.87 -32.29 15.70
CA CYS A 276 7.71 -31.36 16.46
C CYS A 276 8.45 -32.09 17.56
N THR A 277 9.75 -31.84 17.71
CA THR A 277 10.60 -32.51 18.69
C THR A 277 11.45 -31.52 19.48
N SER A 278 12.12 -32.01 20.52
CA SER A 278 13.13 -31.25 21.27
C SER A 278 14.43 -30.97 20.50
N GLU A 279 14.63 -31.58 19.33
CA GLU A 279 15.87 -31.48 18.54
C GLU A 279 15.60 -31.10 17.08
N GLY A 280 14.47 -30.48 16.77
CA GLY A 280 14.06 -30.03 15.44
C GLY A 280 12.65 -30.48 15.12
N VAL A 281 12.32 -30.53 13.84
CA VAL A 281 11.00 -30.97 13.36
C VAL A 281 11.17 -31.94 12.20
N LEU A 282 10.41 -33.04 12.23
CA LEU A 282 10.33 -33.99 11.13
C LEU A 282 9.03 -33.80 10.38
N TYR A 283 9.04 -34.11 9.08
CA TYR A 283 7.82 -34.23 8.29
C TYR A 283 7.88 -35.49 7.44
N LYS A 284 6.69 -36.01 7.14
CA LYS A 284 6.52 -37.19 6.30
C LYS A 284 6.15 -36.76 4.89
N ASP A 285 7.03 -37.07 3.94
CA ASP A 285 6.82 -36.87 2.51
C ASP A 285 6.73 -38.23 1.81
N GLY A 286 5.54 -38.56 1.30
CA GLY A 286 5.24 -39.92 0.86
C GLY A 286 5.50 -40.96 1.96
N ASN A 287 6.51 -41.81 1.77
CA ASN A 287 6.95 -42.82 2.73
C ASN A 287 8.26 -42.46 3.47
N GLU A 288 8.88 -41.35 3.10
CA GLU A 288 10.14 -40.91 3.68
C GLU A 288 9.90 -39.85 4.75
N PHE A 289 10.89 -39.69 5.64
CA PHE A 289 10.89 -38.68 6.68
C PHE A 289 12.10 -37.78 6.52
N SER A 290 11.84 -36.49 6.41
CA SER A 290 12.85 -35.44 6.32
C SER A 290 12.79 -34.55 7.55
N ARG A 291 13.86 -33.80 7.81
CA ARG A 291 14.01 -33.06 9.07
C ARG A 291 14.63 -31.69 8.87
N PHE A 292 14.07 -30.69 9.57
CA PHE A 292 14.70 -29.40 9.77
C PHE A 292 15.32 -29.30 11.18
N THR A 293 16.49 -28.68 11.23
CA THR A 293 17.31 -28.45 12.42
C THR A 293 17.78 -26.99 12.47
N THR A 294 18.51 -26.62 13.52
CA THR A 294 19.13 -25.28 13.61
C THR A 294 20.20 -25.05 12.54
N ALA A 295 20.74 -26.11 11.93
CA ALA A 295 21.68 -25.99 10.80
C ALA A 295 20.99 -25.51 9.52
N ASP A 296 19.69 -25.78 9.39
CA ASP A 296 18.89 -25.39 8.23
C ASP A 296 18.37 -23.95 8.34
N GLY A 297 18.22 -23.41 9.56
CA GLY A 297 17.74 -22.05 9.82
C GLY A 297 16.74 -21.92 10.96
N LEU A 298 16.34 -23.03 11.60
CA LEU A 298 15.47 -22.96 12.78
C LEU A 298 16.09 -22.11 13.89
N PRO A 299 15.33 -21.20 14.54
CA PRO A 299 15.85 -20.35 15.61
C PRO A 299 16.39 -21.13 16.82
N HIS A 300 15.82 -22.30 17.10
CA HIS A 300 16.16 -23.13 18.24
C HIS A 300 15.79 -24.60 17.98
N SER A 301 16.51 -25.54 18.61
CA SER A 301 16.31 -26.98 18.40
C SER A 301 14.98 -27.48 18.95
N ALA A 302 14.54 -27.01 20.11
CA ALA A 302 13.23 -27.34 20.64
C ALA A 302 12.09 -26.64 19.87
N VAL A 303 11.40 -27.41 19.01
CA VAL A 303 10.20 -26.99 18.27
C VAL A 303 8.95 -27.43 19.02
N LYS A 304 8.01 -26.51 19.20
CA LYS A 304 6.80 -26.69 20.01
C LYS A 304 5.54 -26.88 19.21
N ALA A 305 5.40 -26.10 18.15
CA ALA A 305 4.33 -26.22 17.18
C ALA A 305 4.86 -25.79 15.81
N MET A 306 4.19 -26.24 14.76
CA MET A 306 4.27 -25.61 13.46
C MET A 306 2.89 -25.19 13.00
N PHE A 307 2.86 -24.25 12.06
CA PHE A 307 1.65 -23.74 11.45
C PHE A 307 1.91 -23.49 9.96
N HIS A 308 0.93 -23.81 9.13
CA HIS A 308 0.96 -23.60 7.70
C HIS A 308 -0.08 -22.54 7.36
N ASP A 309 0.38 -21.36 6.96
CA ASP A 309 -0.50 -20.19 6.75
C ASP A 309 -1.27 -20.26 5.41
N HIS A 310 -2.13 -19.27 5.18
CA HIS A 310 -2.88 -19.14 3.94
C HIS A 310 -2.02 -18.84 2.70
N GLU A 311 -0.79 -18.37 2.86
CA GLU A 311 0.17 -18.13 1.77
C GLU A 311 1.10 -19.33 1.53
N TYR A 312 0.83 -20.49 2.12
CA TYR A 312 1.64 -21.69 2.04
C TYR A 312 3.10 -21.52 2.55
N GLN A 313 3.28 -20.70 3.59
CA GLN A 313 4.54 -20.60 4.33
C GLN A 313 4.44 -21.34 5.66
N PHE A 314 5.59 -21.84 6.13
CA PHE A 314 5.68 -22.61 7.36
C PHE A 314 6.21 -21.76 8.50
N TRP A 315 5.47 -21.73 9.58
CA TRP A 315 5.83 -21.04 10.81
C TRP A 315 6.16 -22.06 11.88
N PHE A 316 7.29 -21.90 12.55
CA PHE A 316 7.78 -22.80 13.58
C PHE A 316 7.89 -22.06 14.90
N ALA A 317 7.07 -22.47 15.88
CA ALA A 317 7.19 -22.02 17.25
C ALA A 317 8.34 -22.75 17.92
N THR A 318 9.28 -22.00 18.47
CA THR A 318 10.43 -22.56 19.19
C THR A 318 10.61 -21.89 20.54
N TRP A 319 11.52 -22.43 21.35
CA TRP A 319 11.95 -21.79 22.60
C TRP A 319 13.01 -20.69 22.43
N GLY A 320 13.32 -20.30 21.19
CA GLY A 320 14.20 -19.18 20.84
C GLY A 320 13.55 -18.17 19.90
N GLY A 321 12.22 -18.11 19.84
CA GLY A 321 11.45 -17.25 18.93
C GLY A 321 10.70 -18.04 17.85
N VAL A 322 10.38 -17.37 16.76
CA VAL A 322 9.61 -17.94 15.64
C VAL A 322 10.48 -18.04 14.40
N GLY A 323 10.45 -19.19 13.72
CA GLY A 323 11.06 -19.36 12.40
C GLY A 323 9.99 -19.35 11.32
N LEU A 324 10.14 -18.50 10.31
CA LEU A 324 9.38 -18.51 9.08
C LEU A 324 10.23 -19.18 8.00
N TYR A 325 9.67 -20.20 7.36
CA TYR A 325 10.27 -20.90 6.23
C TYR A 325 9.40 -20.75 4.99
N ASP A 326 9.98 -20.15 3.95
CA ASP A 326 9.39 -20.09 2.62
C ASP A 326 10.13 -21.08 1.72
N ALA A 327 9.52 -22.24 1.52
CA ALA A 327 10.05 -23.32 0.71
C ALA A 327 9.98 -23.06 -0.81
N HIS A 328 9.19 -22.06 -1.22
CA HIS A 328 8.68 -22.02 -2.58
C HIS A 328 9.16 -20.82 -3.39
N SER A 329 9.43 -19.67 -2.77
CA SER A 329 9.61 -18.45 -3.57
C SER A 329 10.99 -18.29 -4.18
N ILE A 330 12.08 -18.38 -3.40
CA ILE A 330 13.44 -18.06 -3.88
C ILE A 330 14.44 -19.15 -3.46
N SER A 331 15.27 -19.59 -4.41
CA SER A 331 16.42 -20.47 -4.14
C SER A 331 17.65 -20.00 -4.92
N VAL A 332 18.84 -20.11 -4.34
CA VAL A 332 20.09 -19.59 -4.94
C VAL A 332 21.08 -20.72 -5.17
N PHE A 333 21.54 -20.85 -6.41
CA PHE A 333 22.51 -21.85 -6.83
C PHE A 333 23.78 -21.15 -7.32
N ASN A 334 24.88 -21.30 -6.58
CA ASN A 334 26.15 -20.70 -6.96
C ASN A 334 26.90 -21.58 -7.94
N LEU A 335 27.47 -20.96 -8.98
CA LEU A 335 28.29 -21.63 -9.98
C LEU A 335 29.68 -21.95 -9.40
N ASN A 336 29.75 -22.94 -8.51
CA ASN A 336 31.00 -23.37 -7.85
C ASN A 336 31.89 -24.16 -8.83
N THR A 337 32.82 -23.48 -9.50
CA THR A 337 33.94 -24.14 -10.21
C THR A 337 35.11 -24.41 -9.23
N GLU A 338 36.00 -25.38 -9.49
CA GLU A 338 37.24 -25.51 -8.69
C GLU A 338 38.13 -24.24 -8.74
N LEU A 339 37.85 -23.32 -9.68
CA LEU A 339 38.45 -22.00 -9.85
C LEU A 339 37.71 -20.86 -9.09
N SER A 340 36.56 -21.14 -8.45
CA SER A 340 35.54 -20.18 -7.99
C SER A 340 35.83 -19.38 -6.71
N LYS A 341 37.09 -19.06 -6.40
CA LYS A 341 37.35 -17.97 -5.44
C LYS A 341 37.04 -16.58 -6.03
N ASN A 342 36.66 -16.47 -7.31
CA ASN A 342 36.43 -15.20 -8.01
C ASN A 342 35.10 -15.19 -8.79
N VAL A 343 34.52 -13.99 -8.92
CA VAL A 343 33.21 -13.68 -9.52
C VAL A 343 33.16 -14.06 -11.01
N CYS A 344 32.11 -14.80 -11.41
CA CYS A 344 31.76 -15.10 -12.80
C CYS A 344 30.40 -14.47 -13.11
N ASP A 345 30.21 -13.93 -14.31
CA ASP A 345 28.91 -13.38 -14.72
C ASP A 345 28.14 -14.46 -15.48
N ILE A 346 26.89 -14.76 -15.08
CA ILE A 346 26.01 -15.59 -15.91
C ILE A 346 25.54 -14.73 -17.09
N SER A 347 25.99 -15.08 -18.28
CA SER A 347 25.76 -14.31 -19.50
C SER A 347 24.56 -14.78 -20.30
N GLN A 348 24.19 -16.06 -20.21
CA GLN A 348 23.07 -16.62 -20.94
C GLN A 348 22.47 -17.84 -20.22
N ILE A 349 21.15 -18.00 -20.32
CA ILE A 349 20.40 -19.13 -19.78
C ILE A 349 19.39 -19.56 -20.84
N VAL A 350 19.36 -20.86 -21.17
CA VAL A 350 18.42 -21.44 -22.14
C VAL A 350 17.95 -22.80 -21.64
N GLN A 351 16.66 -23.09 -21.76
CA GLN A 351 16.13 -24.44 -21.57
C GLN A 351 16.08 -25.18 -22.90
N ASP A 352 16.63 -26.39 -22.95
CA ASP A 352 16.55 -27.24 -24.14
C ASP A 352 15.20 -27.99 -24.25
N ARG A 353 14.98 -28.67 -25.38
CA ARG A 353 13.74 -29.42 -25.61
C ARG A 353 13.49 -30.55 -24.61
N GLN A 354 14.57 -31.09 -24.03
CA GLN A 354 14.54 -32.17 -23.05
C GLN A 354 14.28 -31.66 -21.62
N GLY A 355 14.27 -30.34 -21.43
CA GLY A 355 14.02 -29.68 -20.15
C GLY A 355 15.29 -29.37 -19.35
N ASN A 356 16.50 -29.62 -19.89
CA ASN A 356 17.73 -29.25 -19.20
C ASN A 356 17.97 -27.75 -19.32
N ILE A 357 18.47 -27.14 -18.25
CA ILE A 357 18.86 -25.73 -18.24
C ILE A 357 20.34 -25.64 -18.59
N TRP A 358 20.67 -24.84 -19.60
CA TRP A 358 22.04 -24.57 -20.04
C TRP A 358 22.43 -23.15 -19.66
N VAL A 359 23.56 -23.04 -18.97
CA VAL A 359 24.08 -21.78 -18.43
C VAL A 359 25.42 -21.47 -19.09
N GLY A 360 25.46 -20.34 -19.80
CA GLY A 360 26.68 -19.72 -20.29
C GLY A 360 27.20 -18.71 -19.27
N TYR A 361 28.51 -18.65 -19.09
CA TYR A 361 29.12 -17.70 -18.16
C TYR A 361 30.38 -17.03 -18.74
N VAL A 362 30.74 -15.90 -18.16
CA VAL A 362 31.92 -15.10 -18.54
C VAL A 362 32.81 -14.94 -17.33
N SER A 363 34.12 -15.14 -17.50
CA SER A 363 35.11 -14.89 -16.45
C SER A 363 36.39 -14.27 -17.02
N PRO A 364 36.94 -13.23 -16.39
CA PRO A 364 38.23 -12.65 -16.78
C PRO A 364 39.42 -13.62 -16.62
N LEU A 365 39.26 -14.68 -15.81
CA LEU A 365 40.34 -15.58 -15.39
C LEU A 365 40.20 -17.01 -15.96
N LEU A 366 39.20 -17.26 -16.82
CA LEU A 366 39.06 -18.55 -17.52
C LEU A 366 40.35 -18.87 -18.27
N THR A 367 41.02 -19.94 -17.86
CA THR A 367 42.21 -20.44 -18.56
C THR A 367 41.81 -21.09 -19.87
N HIS A 368 42.73 -21.20 -20.83
CA HIS A 368 42.53 -21.85 -22.13
C HIS A 368 42.17 -23.35 -22.08
N LEU A 369 41.83 -23.90 -20.91
CA LEU A 369 41.60 -25.32 -20.67
C LEU A 369 40.21 -25.61 -20.09
N SER A 370 39.35 -24.60 -19.92
CA SER A 370 38.04 -24.72 -19.26
C SER A 370 36.91 -24.15 -20.11
N THR A 371 35.83 -24.92 -20.28
CA THR A 371 34.63 -24.55 -21.04
C THR A 371 33.71 -23.67 -20.20
N SER A 372 33.29 -22.54 -20.77
CA SER A 372 32.41 -21.56 -20.12
C SER A 372 30.90 -21.86 -20.23
N VAL A 373 30.54 -23.15 -20.25
CA VAL A 373 29.16 -23.64 -20.37
C VAL A 373 28.94 -24.76 -19.35
N ALA A 374 27.81 -24.72 -18.65
CA ALA A 374 27.37 -25.74 -17.72
C ALA A 374 25.92 -26.13 -17.99
N ARG A 375 25.60 -27.40 -17.79
CA ARG A 375 24.22 -27.90 -17.71
C ARG A 375 23.81 -27.93 -16.25
N PHE A 376 22.60 -27.48 -15.95
CA PHE A 376 22.02 -27.48 -14.62
C PHE A 376 20.83 -28.45 -14.61
N ASP A 377 20.83 -29.37 -13.65
CA ASP A 377 19.83 -30.45 -13.53
C ASP A 377 18.69 -30.13 -12.54
N GLY A 378 18.68 -28.94 -11.97
CA GLY A 378 17.74 -28.52 -10.93
C GLY A 378 18.40 -28.29 -9.57
N GLU A 379 19.56 -28.91 -9.32
CA GLU A 379 20.30 -28.78 -8.06
C GLU A 379 21.81 -28.57 -8.27
N HIS A 380 22.40 -29.22 -9.28
CA HIS A 380 23.84 -29.27 -9.49
C HIS A 380 24.23 -28.78 -10.90
N PHE A 381 25.40 -28.16 -10.97
CA PHE A 381 26.04 -27.79 -12.23
C PHE A 381 26.95 -28.90 -12.74
N ALA A 382 26.66 -29.42 -13.93
CA ALA A 382 27.51 -30.31 -14.69
C ALA A 382 28.21 -29.50 -15.80
N PHE A 383 29.51 -29.23 -15.62
CA PHE A 383 30.31 -28.48 -16.59
C PHE A 383 30.56 -29.31 -17.85
N LEU A 384 30.45 -28.67 -19.01
CA LEU A 384 30.60 -29.34 -20.30
C LEU A 384 32.08 -29.65 -20.56
N ASP A 385 32.46 -30.93 -20.42
CA ASP A 385 33.79 -31.42 -20.80
C ASP A 385 33.88 -31.57 -22.32
N THR A 386 34.91 -30.98 -22.91
CA THR A 386 35.16 -31.03 -24.36
C THR A 386 35.65 -32.39 -24.85
N GLY A 387 36.03 -33.31 -23.94
CA GLY A 387 36.13 -34.75 -24.18
C GLY A 387 37.03 -35.21 -25.34
N THR A 388 37.83 -34.33 -25.94
CA THR A 388 38.59 -34.62 -27.16
C THR A 388 40.01 -34.10 -27.01
N GLY A 389 40.99 -34.98 -27.26
CA GLY A 389 42.41 -34.64 -27.36
C GLY A 389 42.76 -33.69 -28.53
N ASP A 390 41.75 -33.04 -29.14
CA ASP A 390 41.85 -32.11 -30.26
C ASP A 390 41.91 -30.63 -29.81
N GLY A 391 41.79 -30.34 -28.50
CA GLY A 391 42.20 -29.05 -27.92
C GLY A 391 41.25 -27.84 -28.10
N PHE A 392 39.96 -28.04 -28.38
CA PHE A 392 38.99 -26.94 -28.48
C PHE A 392 38.21 -26.73 -27.17
N TYR A 393 38.12 -25.48 -26.70
CA TYR A 393 37.36 -25.07 -25.51
C TYR A 393 36.47 -23.86 -25.85
N ILE A 394 35.38 -23.64 -25.13
CA ILE A 394 34.48 -22.49 -25.33
C ILE A 394 34.88 -21.37 -24.36
N ASN A 395 35.47 -20.29 -24.86
CA ASN A 395 35.93 -19.16 -24.03
C ASN A 395 34.89 -18.05 -23.97
N ASN A 396 34.38 -17.73 -22.77
CA ASN A 396 33.33 -16.74 -22.54
C ASN A 396 32.14 -16.94 -23.47
N CYS A 397 31.21 -17.79 -23.04
CA CYS A 397 29.96 -18.00 -23.76
C CYS A 397 29.11 -16.74 -23.65
N PHE A 398 28.67 -16.19 -24.78
CA PHE A 398 27.82 -15.00 -24.82
C PHE A 398 26.41 -15.34 -25.32
N ALA A 399 26.26 -16.42 -26.08
CA ALA A 399 24.98 -16.84 -26.63
C ALA A 399 24.86 -18.36 -26.63
N ILE A 400 23.65 -18.83 -26.35
CA ILE A 400 23.22 -20.22 -26.42
C ILE A 400 21.90 -20.19 -27.19
N TYR A 401 21.74 -21.10 -28.16
CA TYR A 401 20.52 -21.24 -28.94
C TYR A 401 20.29 -22.71 -29.29
N GLU A 402 19.05 -23.19 -29.14
CA GLU A 402 18.67 -24.53 -29.62
C GLU A 402 17.94 -24.41 -30.96
N ASP A 403 18.39 -25.15 -31.96
CA ASP A 403 17.76 -25.13 -33.28
C ASP A 403 16.56 -26.07 -33.42
N LEU A 404 15.91 -26.02 -34.59
CA LEU A 404 14.74 -26.84 -34.86
C LEU A 404 15.04 -28.35 -34.89
N GLU A 405 16.30 -28.74 -35.09
CA GLU A 405 16.76 -30.13 -35.11
C GLU A 405 17.19 -30.64 -33.72
N GLY A 406 17.28 -29.74 -32.73
CA GLY A 406 17.67 -30.04 -31.35
C GLY A 406 19.18 -29.94 -31.10
N TYR A 407 19.95 -29.33 -32.01
CA TYR A 407 21.36 -29.02 -31.76
C TYR A 407 21.48 -27.73 -30.94
N LEU A 408 22.41 -27.74 -29.99
CA LEU A 408 22.77 -26.55 -29.22
C LEU A 408 23.92 -25.81 -29.91
N TRP A 409 23.72 -24.52 -30.12
CA TRP A 409 24.70 -23.61 -30.71
C TRP A 409 25.23 -22.68 -29.63
N PHE A 410 26.56 -22.56 -29.54
CA PHE A 410 27.24 -21.71 -28.58
C PHE A 410 28.04 -20.63 -29.30
N GLY A 411 27.67 -19.38 -29.05
CA GLY A 411 28.42 -18.20 -29.47
C GLY A 411 29.38 -17.80 -28.37
N ALA A 412 30.68 -17.73 -28.70
CA ALA A 412 31.71 -17.48 -27.72
C ALA A 412 32.77 -16.50 -28.22
N GLY A 413 33.64 -16.07 -27.31
CA GLY A 413 34.75 -15.17 -27.61
C GLY A 413 35.73 -15.72 -28.65
N ASN A 414 35.77 -17.04 -28.84
CA ASN A 414 36.66 -17.74 -29.77
C ASN A 414 35.94 -18.45 -30.93
N GLY A 415 34.68 -18.08 -31.21
CA GLY A 415 33.94 -18.49 -32.41
C GLY A 415 32.58 -19.11 -32.13
N LEU A 416 32.05 -19.81 -33.15
CA LEU A 416 30.78 -20.52 -33.10
C LEU A 416 31.00 -22.03 -32.91
N PHE A 417 30.24 -22.65 -32.01
CA PHE A 417 30.31 -24.07 -31.72
C PHE A 417 28.91 -24.69 -31.81
N ARG A 418 28.87 -25.97 -32.19
CA ARG A 418 27.64 -26.77 -32.22
C ARG A 418 27.82 -28.03 -31.38
N TYR A 419 26.80 -28.39 -30.60
CA TYR A 419 26.77 -29.56 -29.74
C TYR A 419 25.57 -30.44 -30.08
N ASP A 420 25.84 -31.74 -30.24
CA ASP A 420 24.88 -32.76 -30.66
C ASP A 420 24.39 -33.67 -29.52
N GLY A 421 24.71 -33.32 -28.27
CA GLY A 421 24.42 -34.16 -27.10
C GLY A 421 25.58 -35.08 -26.70
N GLN A 422 26.61 -35.23 -27.55
CA GLN A 422 27.79 -36.06 -27.24
C GLN A 422 29.11 -35.33 -27.48
N LYS A 423 29.22 -34.54 -28.55
CA LYS A 423 30.46 -33.89 -28.98
C LYS A 423 30.22 -32.43 -29.35
N ILE A 424 31.25 -31.62 -29.12
CA ILE A 424 31.30 -30.23 -29.55
C ILE A 424 32.09 -30.16 -30.86
N LYS A 425 31.56 -29.44 -31.84
CA LYS A 425 32.22 -29.14 -33.11
C LYS A 425 32.36 -27.64 -33.28
N LYS A 426 33.59 -27.14 -33.51
CA LYS A 426 33.80 -25.74 -33.92
C LYS A 426 33.33 -25.58 -35.37
N MET A 427 32.48 -24.59 -35.62
CA MET A 427 31.90 -24.32 -36.94
C MET A 427 32.74 -23.30 -37.69
N LYS A 428 33.01 -23.57 -38.96
CA LYS A 428 33.66 -22.61 -39.87
C LYS A 428 32.60 -21.93 -40.70
N ILE A 429 32.52 -20.62 -40.58
CA ILE A 429 31.52 -19.81 -41.27
C ILE A 429 32.07 -19.26 -42.60
N ALA A 430 33.31 -18.76 -42.62
CA ALA A 430 34.01 -18.41 -43.87
C ALA A 430 35.54 -18.41 -43.65
N ALA A 431 36.33 -18.33 -44.73
CA ALA A 431 37.79 -18.41 -44.69
C ALA A 431 38.45 -17.34 -43.80
N ASP A 432 37.80 -16.19 -43.60
CA ASP A 432 38.34 -15.02 -42.86
C ASP A 432 37.77 -14.89 -41.41
N TRP A 433 37.13 -15.94 -40.89
CA TRP A 433 36.28 -15.87 -39.68
C TRP A 433 36.82 -16.55 -38.43
N ASP A 434 37.93 -17.29 -38.52
CA ASP A 434 38.39 -18.20 -37.45
C ASP A 434 38.76 -17.50 -36.11
N GLU A 435 38.82 -16.16 -36.06
CA GLU A 435 39.19 -15.33 -34.89
C GLU A 435 38.09 -14.36 -34.39
N LYS A 436 36.85 -14.44 -34.88
CA LYS A 436 35.76 -13.51 -34.51
C LYS A 436 34.93 -14.01 -33.33
N SER A 437 34.53 -13.08 -32.44
CA SER A 437 33.67 -13.36 -31.29
C SER A 437 32.20 -13.24 -31.68
N ILE A 438 31.37 -14.20 -31.28
CA ILE A 438 29.91 -14.23 -31.55
C ILE A 438 29.16 -13.72 -30.31
N SER A 439 28.29 -12.71 -30.49
CA SER A 439 27.55 -12.07 -29.38
C SER A 439 26.14 -12.62 -29.19
N THR A 440 25.47 -12.92 -30.29
CA THR A 440 24.07 -13.34 -30.29
C THR A 440 23.84 -14.31 -31.44
N ILE A 441 22.87 -15.20 -31.22
CA ILE A 441 22.40 -16.19 -32.17
C ILE A 441 20.89 -16.13 -32.12
N THR A 442 20.25 -15.92 -33.27
CA THR A 442 18.80 -16.02 -33.40
C THR A 442 18.44 -16.66 -34.75
N GLN A 443 17.16 -16.94 -34.96
CA GLN A 443 16.66 -17.55 -36.18
C GLN A 443 15.44 -16.77 -36.69
N ASP A 444 15.35 -16.57 -38.00
CA ASP A 444 14.22 -15.89 -38.61
C ASP A 444 13.03 -16.84 -38.87
N SER A 445 11.89 -16.27 -39.30
CA SER A 445 10.67 -17.03 -39.64
C SER A 445 10.84 -18.07 -40.78
N GLN A 446 11.92 -18.01 -41.55
CA GLN A 446 12.24 -18.95 -42.63
C GLN A 446 13.23 -20.04 -42.18
N GLY A 447 13.63 -20.04 -40.90
CA GLY A 447 14.59 -20.99 -40.35
C GLY A 447 16.04 -20.62 -40.61
N GLN A 448 16.34 -19.38 -41.02
CA GLN A 448 17.70 -18.91 -41.30
C GLN A 448 18.32 -18.36 -40.03
N PHE A 449 19.56 -18.75 -39.74
CA PHE A 449 20.30 -18.21 -38.61
C PHE A 449 20.72 -16.76 -38.86
N LEU A 450 20.74 -15.98 -37.79
CA LEU A 450 21.23 -14.61 -37.75
C LEU A 450 22.28 -14.55 -36.62
N PHE A 451 23.48 -14.10 -36.95
CA PHE A 451 24.59 -14.02 -36.00
C PHE A 451 25.05 -12.57 -35.84
N GLY A 452 25.16 -12.11 -34.59
CA GLY A 452 25.92 -10.90 -34.26
C GLY A 452 27.36 -11.25 -33.94
N TYR A 453 28.33 -10.43 -34.40
CA TYR A 453 29.75 -10.67 -34.12
C TYR A 453 30.56 -9.37 -34.01
N TRP A 454 31.77 -9.48 -33.45
CA TRP A 454 32.78 -8.42 -33.46
C TRP A 454 34.20 -8.99 -33.61
N LYS A 455 35.16 -8.14 -34.03
CA LYS A 455 36.59 -8.49 -34.16
C LYS A 455 37.37 -7.98 -32.95
N LYS A 456 38.23 -8.82 -32.37
CA LYS A 456 39.14 -8.44 -31.28
C LYS A 456 40.35 -7.70 -31.88
N GLY A 457 40.48 -6.40 -31.64
CA GLY A 457 41.62 -5.60 -32.14
C GLY A 457 42.80 -5.60 -31.18
N THR A 458 44.00 -5.95 -31.65
CA THR A 458 45.26 -5.70 -30.96
C THR A 458 45.63 -4.22 -31.07
N ILE A 459 46.12 -3.61 -29.98
CA ILE A 459 46.36 -2.15 -29.84
C ILE A 459 47.32 -1.57 -30.90
N HIS A 460 48.06 -2.40 -31.65
CA HIS A 460 49.06 -1.97 -32.65
C HIS A 460 48.60 -1.97 -34.12
N GLU A 461 47.39 -2.43 -34.45
CA GLU A 461 46.91 -2.49 -35.86
C GLU A 461 45.85 -1.42 -36.17
N ARG A 462 45.86 -0.28 -35.46
CA ARG A 462 44.82 0.75 -35.54
C ARG A 462 44.77 1.56 -36.84
N GLU A 463 45.78 1.47 -37.71
CA GLU A 463 45.82 2.27 -38.95
C GLU A 463 45.24 1.55 -40.19
N GLU A 464 45.10 0.22 -40.18
CA GLU A 464 44.56 -0.55 -41.33
C GLU A 464 43.17 -1.19 -41.05
N LEU A 465 42.60 -1.00 -39.85
CA LEU A 465 41.35 -1.66 -39.40
C LEU A 465 40.08 -0.80 -39.56
N LEU A 466 40.09 0.24 -40.42
CA LEU A 466 39.00 1.22 -40.60
C LEU A 466 37.73 0.69 -41.30
N VAL A 467 37.60 -0.62 -41.55
CA VAL A 467 36.36 -1.18 -42.13
C VAL A 467 36.13 -2.59 -41.56
N SER A 468 35.24 -2.71 -40.58
CA SER A 468 34.66 -4.03 -40.23
C SER A 468 33.16 -3.99 -40.47
N PRO A 469 32.65 -4.58 -41.57
CA PRO A 469 31.22 -4.55 -41.85
C PRO A 469 30.48 -5.46 -40.86
N LEU A 470 29.39 -4.97 -40.28
CA LEU A 470 28.36 -5.82 -39.68
C LEU A 470 27.97 -6.88 -40.74
N LYS A 471 28.02 -8.17 -40.40
CA LYS A 471 27.49 -9.25 -41.26
C LYS A 471 26.54 -10.09 -40.45
N ILE A 472 25.26 -9.97 -40.75
CA ILE A 472 24.27 -10.99 -40.45
C ILE A 472 24.46 -12.07 -41.52
N ILE A 473 24.60 -13.33 -41.09
CA ILE A 473 24.97 -14.42 -41.99
C ILE A 473 23.78 -15.34 -42.20
N TYR A 474 23.20 -15.29 -43.39
CA TYR A 474 22.24 -16.28 -43.86
C TYR A 474 22.90 -17.66 -43.93
N GLN A 475 22.27 -18.71 -43.40
CA GLN A 475 22.62 -20.10 -43.75
C GLN A 475 21.52 -20.67 -44.66
N GLN A 476 21.87 -20.94 -45.92
CA GLN A 476 21.09 -21.76 -46.84
C GLN A 476 22.08 -22.75 -47.49
N ASP A 477 21.85 -24.06 -47.34
CA ASP A 477 22.66 -25.12 -47.96
C ASP A 477 24.19 -25.03 -47.69
N GLU A 478 24.59 -24.75 -46.44
CA GLU A 478 26.00 -24.55 -46.00
C GLU A 478 26.73 -23.33 -46.62
N GLU A 479 26.03 -22.49 -47.40
CA GLU A 479 26.55 -21.21 -47.85
C GLU A 479 26.13 -20.06 -46.92
N TYR A 480 27.07 -19.16 -46.68
CA TYR A 480 26.97 -18.06 -45.73
C TYR A 480 26.94 -16.72 -46.47
N GLN A 481 25.78 -16.04 -46.51
CA GLN A 481 25.64 -14.74 -47.19
C GLN A 481 25.55 -13.57 -46.20
N SER A 482 26.27 -12.48 -46.47
CA SER A 482 26.29 -11.28 -45.63
C SER A 482 25.26 -10.24 -46.06
N ILE A 483 24.41 -9.78 -45.13
CA ILE A 483 23.59 -8.58 -45.32
C ILE A 483 24.47 -7.34 -45.05
N PHE A 484 24.58 -6.43 -46.02
CA PHE A 484 25.47 -5.26 -45.97
C PHE A 484 24.92 -4.09 -45.13
N VAL A 485 25.87 -3.38 -44.50
CA VAL A 485 25.81 -1.95 -44.21
C VAL A 485 26.90 -1.29 -45.06
N GLU A 486 26.56 -0.80 -46.25
CA GLU A 486 27.42 0.18 -46.93
C GLU A 486 27.11 1.56 -46.34
N ASP A 487 28.15 2.28 -45.94
CA ASP A 487 28.11 3.72 -45.62
C ASP A 487 27.56 4.16 -44.25
N VAL A 488 28.05 3.55 -43.16
CA VAL A 488 28.08 4.23 -41.85
C VAL A 488 29.45 4.91 -41.73
N GLY A 489 29.57 6.14 -42.25
CA GLY A 489 30.83 6.86 -42.40
C GLY A 489 31.78 6.83 -41.19
N ASP A 490 33.09 6.81 -41.49
CA ASP A 490 34.33 6.99 -40.69
C ASP A 490 34.46 6.47 -39.24
N ASN A 491 33.43 5.92 -38.60
CA ASN A 491 33.48 5.46 -37.21
C ASN A 491 33.11 3.98 -37.07
N THR A 492 34.04 3.09 -37.41
CA THR A 492 33.88 1.64 -37.33
C THR A 492 34.53 1.06 -36.06
N LEU A 493 33.81 1.00 -34.94
CA LEU A 493 34.22 0.23 -33.74
C LEU A 493 33.05 -0.38 -32.93
N ASP A 494 31.85 -0.50 -33.51
CA ASP A 494 30.67 -0.94 -32.75
C ASP A 494 30.45 -2.47 -32.78
N ARG A 495 30.22 -3.07 -31.61
CA ARG A 495 29.85 -4.48 -31.42
C ARG A 495 28.35 -4.63 -31.64
N ILE A 496 27.91 -5.59 -32.45
CA ILE A 496 26.49 -5.95 -32.50
C ILE A 496 26.11 -6.60 -31.17
N GLY A 497 25.16 -6.02 -30.45
CA GLY A 497 24.64 -6.60 -29.21
C GLY A 497 23.58 -7.66 -29.52
N THR A 498 22.32 -7.32 -29.26
CA THR A 498 21.15 -8.17 -29.50
C THR A 498 20.67 -7.99 -30.94
N VAL A 499 20.26 -9.11 -31.56
CA VAL A 499 19.61 -9.15 -32.88
C VAL A 499 18.31 -9.93 -32.70
N ILE A 500 17.20 -9.36 -33.18
CA ILE A 500 15.89 -10.00 -33.16
C ILE A 500 15.26 -9.96 -34.55
N ALA A 501 14.60 -11.05 -34.93
CA ALA A 501 13.81 -11.12 -36.15
C ALA A 501 12.38 -10.63 -35.86
N GLY A 502 11.92 -9.63 -36.61
CA GLY A 502 10.57 -9.08 -36.51
C GLY A 502 9.57 -9.79 -37.43
N ARG A 503 8.32 -9.30 -37.40
CA ARG A 503 7.29 -9.71 -38.36
C ARG A 503 7.64 -9.15 -39.75
N ASN A 504 7.25 -9.83 -40.82
CA ASN A 504 7.45 -9.37 -42.21
C ASN A 504 8.91 -9.17 -42.67
N ARG A 505 9.86 -10.02 -42.26
CA ARG A 505 11.28 -9.95 -42.66
C ARG A 505 12.04 -8.73 -42.15
N GLU A 506 11.49 -8.03 -41.16
CA GLU A 506 12.23 -6.99 -40.45
C GLU A 506 13.27 -7.62 -39.54
N VAL A 507 14.41 -6.95 -39.37
CA VAL A 507 15.44 -7.32 -38.40
C VAL A 507 15.76 -6.09 -37.57
N TYR A 508 15.68 -6.23 -36.25
CA TYR A 508 16.07 -5.19 -35.31
C TYR A 508 17.38 -5.57 -34.63
N PHE A 509 18.28 -4.61 -34.48
CA PHE A 509 19.56 -4.83 -33.79
C PHE A 509 20.07 -3.55 -33.15
N HIS A 510 20.96 -3.69 -32.16
CA HIS A 510 21.62 -2.55 -31.54
C HIS A 510 23.14 -2.61 -31.62
N LEU A 511 23.76 -1.43 -31.46
CA LEU A 511 25.20 -1.23 -31.48
C LEU A 511 25.71 -1.00 -30.05
N ALA A 512 26.41 -1.99 -29.50
CA ALA A 512 27.07 -1.93 -28.20
C ALA A 512 28.52 -1.41 -28.35
N CYS A 513 28.94 -0.44 -27.53
CA CYS A 513 30.29 0.11 -27.59
C CYS A 513 31.00 0.01 -26.23
N HIS A 514 32.31 -0.31 -26.22
CA HIS A 514 33.11 -0.49 -25.00
C HIS A 514 33.84 0.79 -24.53
N ASN A 515 33.83 1.88 -25.31
CA ASN A 515 34.50 3.13 -24.94
C ASN A 515 33.64 4.36 -25.28
N PHE A 516 33.72 5.36 -24.41
CA PHE A 516 32.91 6.58 -24.30
C PHE A 516 32.81 7.51 -25.53
N SER A 517 33.27 7.13 -26.73
CA SER A 517 33.43 8.11 -27.83
C SER A 517 32.45 8.01 -29.00
N VAL A 518 31.73 6.90 -29.25
CA VAL A 518 30.83 6.83 -30.43
C VAL A 518 29.65 5.84 -30.25
N SER A 519 28.53 6.22 -29.64
CA SER A 519 27.29 5.42 -29.72
C SER A 519 26.03 6.27 -29.72
N ASP A 520 25.96 7.29 -30.59
CA ASP A 520 24.83 8.22 -30.67
C ASP A 520 23.68 7.71 -31.57
N LYS A 521 23.57 6.40 -31.78
CA LYS A 521 22.65 5.83 -32.80
C LYS A 521 21.60 4.85 -32.30
N GLY A 522 21.54 4.56 -30.99
CA GLY A 522 20.47 3.74 -30.40
C GLY A 522 20.37 2.35 -31.02
N PHE A 523 19.21 2.01 -31.59
CA PHE A 523 18.97 0.75 -32.30
C PHE A 523 18.63 1.00 -33.78
N ALA A 524 18.70 -0.06 -34.59
CA ALA A 524 18.42 -0.03 -36.01
C ALA A 524 17.36 -1.06 -36.39
N ARG A 525 16.55 -0.72 -37.39
CA ARG A 525 15.63 -1.62 -38.10
C ARG A 525 16.10 -1.76 -39.54
N TRP A 526 16.19 -2.98 -40.02
CA TRP A 526 16.44 -3.31 -41.41
C TRP A 526 15.24 -4.04 -42.01
N HIS A 527 14.87 -3.67 -43.23
CA HIS A 527 13.89 -4.40 -44.04
C HIS A 527 14.42 -4.54 -45.48
N PRO A 528 14.22 -5.69 -46.17
CA PRO A 528 14.77 -5.91 -47.51
C PRO A 528 14.36 -4.86 -48.54
N GLU A 529 13.16 -4.30 -48.43
CA GLU A 529 12.62 -3.32 -49.40
C GLU A 529 12.82 -1.87 -48.96
N GLU A 530 12.90 -1.59 -47.66
CA GLU A 530 12.94 -0.23 -47.12
C GLU A 530 14.36 0.20 -46.68
N GLY A 531 15.29 -0.75 -46.62
CA GLY A 531 16.66 -0.50 -46.19
C GLY A 531 16.81 -0.35 -44.68
N LEU A 532 17.88 0.34 -44.28
CA LEU A 532 18.30 0.50 -42.89
C LEU A 532 17.81 1.85 -42.32
N LYS A 533 17.19 1.81 -41.14
CA LYS A 533 16.77 3.00 -40.39
C LYS A 533 17.28 2.92 -38.95
N PHE A 534 17.86 4.01 -38.46
CA PHE A 534 18.29 4.15 -37.07
C PHE A 534 17.25 4.91 -36.26
N TYR A 535 17.18 4.60 -34.96
CA TYR A 535 16.33 5.25 -33.98
C TYR A 535 17.17 5.66 -32.77
N GLY A 536 17.16 6.95 -32.45
CA GLY A 536 17.89 7.53 -31.32
C GLY A 536 17.02 8.41 -30.43
N ILE A 537 17.67 9.18 -29.55
CA ILE A 537 16.97 10.12 -28.64
C ILE A 537 16.15 11.16 -29.42
N GLU A 538 16.67 11.59 -30.57
CA GLU A 538 15.98 12.49 -31.52
C GLU A 538 14.61 11.94 -31.96
N ASP A 539 14.44 10.62 -32.02
CA ASP A 539 13.19 9.96 -32.40
C ASP A 539 12.24 9.68 -31.22
N GLY A 540 12.69 9.92 -29.98
CA GLY A 540 11.92 9.68 -28.74
C GLY A 540 12.48 8.59 -27.83
N LEU A 541 13.58 7.91 -28.21
CA LEU A 541 14.25 6.92 -27.37
C LEU A 541 14.84 7.59 -26.11
N ILE A 542 14.83 6.91 -24.96
CA ILE A 542 15.31 7.51 -23.71
C ILE A 542 16.84 7.69 -23.65
N ASP A 543 17.60 6.81 -24.31
CA ASP A 543 19.06 6.82 -24.33
C ASP A 543 19.60 6.06 -25.54
N HIS A 544 20.72 6.52 -26.10
CA HIS A 544 21.35 5.85 -27.25
C HIS A 544 22.10 4.57 -26.87
N LYS A 545 22.39 4.36 -25.57
CA LYS A 545 23.11 3.16 -25.11
C LYS A 545 22.14 2.02 -24.83
N VAL A 546 21.78 1.31 -25.89
CA VAL A 546 20.92 0.13 -25.83
C VAL A 546 21.73 -1.07 -25.31
N THR A 547 21.12 -1.84 -24.42
CA THR A 547 21.69 -3.07 -23.85
C THR A 547 20.98 -4.32 -24.36
N ASP A 548 19.67 -4.25 -24.55
CA ASP A 548 18.86 -5.38 -25.03
C ASP A 548 17.60 -4.92 -25.79
N LEU A 549 17.03 -5.83 -26.58
CA LEU A 549 15.83 -5.62 -27.40
C LEU A 549 14.88 -6.82 -27.26
N LEU A 550 13.59 -6.54 -27.08
CA LEU A 550 12.53 -7.55 -26.99
C LEU A 550 11.35 -7.12 -27.86
N LEU A 551 10.88 -8.00 -28.75
CA LEU A 551 9.61 -7.81 -29.47
C LEU A 551 8.54 -8.62 -28.75
N ASP A 552 7.55 -7.94 -28.18
CA ASP A 552 6.49 -8.62 -27.43
C ASP A 552 5.45 -9.29 -28.35
N SER A 553 4.61 -10.14 -27.76
CA SER A 553 3.57 -10.89 -28.47
C SER A 553 2.52 -9.98 -29.14
N THR A 554 2.32 -8.77 -28.62
CA THR A 554 1.39 -7.77 -29.19
C THR A 554 1.98 -7.03 -30.39
N GLY A 555 3.31 -7.01 -30.51
CA GLY A 555 4.08 -6.39 -31.59
C GLY A 555 4.80 -5.10 -31.19
N ASN A 556 4.82 -4.72 -29.91
CA ASN A 556 5.61 -3.57 -29.46
C ASN A 556 7.08 -3.98 -29.29
N LEU A 557 7.96 -3.05 -29.63
CA LEU A 557 9.39 -3.20 -29.41
C LEU A 557 9.78 -2.58 -28.07
N TRP A 558 10.28 -3.38 -27.15
CA TRP A 558 10.86 -2.97 -25.89
C TRP A 558 12.38 -2.84 -26.03
N ILE A 559 12.92 -1.71 -25.57
CA ILE A 559 14.31 -1.32 -25.71
C ILE A 559 14.89 -1.03 -24.33
N ALA A 560 15.81 -1.89 -23.89
CA ALA A 560 16.56 -1.71 -22.66
C ALA A 560 17.72 -0.75 -22.89
N THR A 561 17.89 0.24 -22.00
CA THR A 561 18.98 1.22 -22.10
C THR A 561 19.71 1.43 -20.78
N GLN A 562 20.77 2.26 -20.78
CA GLN A 562 21.47 2.64 -19.54
C GLN A 562 20.74 3.70 -18.71
N ARG A 563 19.69 4.35 -19.23
CA ARG A 563 18.95 5.41 -18.53
C ARG A 563 17.45 5.14 -18.36
N GLY A 564 16.96 3.99 -18.82
CA GLY A 564 15.60 3.52 -18.58
C GLY A 564 15.14 2.52 -19.62
N LEU A 565 13.82 2.30 -19.67
CA LEU A 565 13.14 1.41 -20.60
C LEU A 565 12.39 2.26 -21.62
N SER A 566 12.44 1.89 -22.89
CA SER A 566 11.58 2.47 -23.92
C SER A 566 10.70 1.38 -24.53
N CYS A 567 9.44 1.69 -24.77
CA CYS A 567 8.50 0.86 -25.53
C CYS A 567 8.10 1.63 -26.80
N PHE A 568 8.19 0.98 -27.94
CA PHE A 568 7.88 1.54 -29.25
C PHE A 568 6.77 0.72 -29.91
N ASP A 569 5.61 1.34 -30.12
CA ASP A 569 4.41 0.71 -30.74
C ASP A 569 4.44 0.74 -32.28
N GLY A 570 5.57 1.17 -32.87
CA GLY A 570 5.72 1.42 -34.31
C GLY A 570 5.46 2.86 -34.74
N VAL A 571 4.85 3.68 -33.87
CA VAL A 571 4.49 5.07 -34.13
C VAL A 571 5.15 6.02 -33.12
N ALA A 572 5.08 5.72 -31.82
CA ALA A 572 5.54 6.56 -30.73
C ALA A 572 6.33 5.78 -29.68
N PHE A 573 7.20 6.50 -28.97
CA PHE A 573 7.94 5.97 -27.83
C PHE A 573 7.24 6.33 -26.53
N ARG A 574 7.12 5.34 -25.64
CA ARG A 574 6.81 5.51 -24.22
C ARG A 574 8.03 5.13 -23.40
N ASN A 575 8.49 6.04 -22.55
CA ASN A 575 9.70 5.87 -21.76
C ASN A 575 9.36 5.66 -20.28
N PHE A 576 10.10 4.78 -19.62
CA PHE A 576 9.94 4.45 -18.21
C PHE A 576 11.28 4.53 -17.49
N THR A 577 11.25 5.02 -16.25
CA THR A 577 12.41 5.26 -15.39
C THR A 577 12.14 4.75 -13.98
N THR A 578 13.08 5.02 -13.07
CA THR A 578 12.90 4.82 -11.62
C THR A 578 11.71 5.60 -11.04
N GLU A 579 11.28 6.69 -11.68
CA GLU A 579 10.08 7.44 -11.27
C GLU A 579 8.79 6.65 -11.56
N ASP A 580 8.82 5.77 -12.56
CA ASP A 580 7.69 4.93 -12.97
C ASP A 580 7.65 3.58 -12.23
N GLY A 581 8.64 3.28 -11.39
CA GLY A 581 8.71 2.06 -10.58
C GLY A 581 9.83 1.08 -10.93
N LEU A 582 10.73 1.43 -11.86
CA LEU A 582 11.93 0.62 -12.12
C LEU A 582 12.89 0.67 -10.90
N PRO A 583 13.51 -0.45 -10.50
CA PRO A 583 14.47 -0.47 -9.39
C PRO A 583 15.81 0.16 -9.75
N SER A 584 16.15 0.24 -11.05
CA SER A 584 17.30 0.96 -11.57
C SER A 584 17.06 1.36 -13.01
N ASN A 585 17.56 2.55 -13.38
CA ASN A 585 17.53 3.04 -14.76
C ASN A 585 18.49 2.29 -15.69
N ARG A 586 19.47 1.54 -15.16
CA ARG A 586 20.35 0.71 -15.98
C ARG A 586 19.76 -0.67 -16.17
N ILE A 587 19.19 -0.88 -17.34
CA ILE A 587 18.56 -2.15 -17.74
C ILE A 587 19.58 -3.05 -18.41
N ARG A 588 19.51 -4.35 -18.10
CA ARG A 588 20.46 -5.38 -18.53
C ARG A 588 19.86 -6.37 -19.51
N CYS A 589 18.62 -6.81 -19.26
CA CYS A 589 17.93 -7.77 -20.10
C CYS A 589 16.42 -7.59 -20.02
N LEU A 590 15.72 -8.09 -21.04
CA LEU A 590 14.27 -8.09 -21.14
C LEU A 590 13.76 -9.51 -21.43
N PHE A 591 12.59 -9.84 -20.90
CA PHE A 591 11.92 -11.11 -21.14
C PHE A 591 10.39 -10.93 -21.10
N GLU A 592 9.65 -11.58 -21.98
CA GLU A 592 8.19 -11.65 -21.91
C GLU A 592 7.78 -13.02 -21.38
N ASP A 593 6.97 -13.06 -20.31
CA ASP A 593 6.47 -14.32 -19.77
C ASP A 593 5.27 -14.87 -20.55
N SER A 594 4.89 -16.10 -20.22
CA SER A 594 3.76 -16.81 -20.81
C SER A 594 2.40 -16.11 -20.63
N ARG A 595 2.29 -15.15 -19.70
CA ARG A 595 1.10 -14.32 -19.46
C ARG A 595 1.14 -13.00 -20.23
N GLY A 596 2.25 -12.69 -20.91
CA GLY A 596 2.47 -11.43 -21.61
C GLY A 596 3.01 -10.30 -20.73
N HIS A 597 3.45 -10.60 -19.50
CA HIS A 597 4.09 -9.61 -18.64
C HIS A 597 5.55 -9.42 -19.05
N ILE A 598 6.03 -8.19 -18.97
CA ILE A 598 7.41 -7.84 -19.32
C ILE A 598 8.26 -7.84 -18.06
N TRP A 599 9.22 -8.75 -18.04
CA TRP A 599 10.25 -8.88 -17.03
C TRP A 599 11.50 -8.12 -17.45
N VAL A 600 12.05 -7.36 -16.51
CA VAL A 600 13.14 -6.41 -16.75
C VAL A 600 14.22 -6.65 -15.71
N GLY A 601 15.37 -7.16 -16.16
CA GLY A 601 16.57 -7.29 -15.34
C GLY A 601 17.36 -5.99 -15.31
N THR A 602 17.75 -5.54 -14.13
CA THR A 602 18.45 -4.26 -13.93
C THR A 602 19.65 -4.40 -13.00
N ASP A 603 20.46 -3.34 -12.87
CA ASP A 603 21.50 -3.27 -11.83
C ASP A 603 20.94 -3.31 -10.40
N GLY A 604 19.66 -3.00 -10.21
CA GLY A 604 18.97 -2.96 -8.91
C GLY A 604 18.16 -4.22 -8.59
N GLY A 605 18.25 -5.28 -9.40
CA GLY A 605 17.44 -6.48 -9.29
C GLY A 605 16.48 -6.65 -10.46
N VAL A 606 15.35 -7.32 -10.24
CA VAL A 606 14.34 -7.62 -11.27
C VAL A 606 13.00 -6.96 -10.96
N VAL A 607 12.33 -6.48 -12.00
CA VAL A 607 10.98 -5.92 -11.95
C VAL A 607 10.15 -6.55 -13.07
N HIS A 608 8.87 -6.73 -12.84
CA HIS A 608 7.93 -7.21 -13.87
C HIS A 608 6.76 -6.24 -14.03
N TYR A 609 6.21 -6.21 -15.25
CA TYR A 609 5.22 -5.24 -15.70
C TYR A 609 4.05 -5.96 -16.38
N ASP A 610 2.84 -5.80 -15.85
CA ASP A 610 1.61 -6.43 -16.37
C ASP A 610 0.90 -5.61 -17.47
N GLY A 611 1.52 -4.51 -17.93
CA GLY A 611 0.87 -3.56 -18.84
C GLY A 611 0.32 -2.32 -18.14
N GLN A 612 0.21 -2.33 -16.81
CA GLN A 612 -0.27 -1.20 -16.00
C GLN A 612 0.73 -0.83 -14.90
N LEU A 613 1.25 -1.80 -14.15
CA LEU A 613 2.04 -1.60 -12.94
C LEU A 613 3.41 -2.27 -13.03
N PHE A 614 4.44 -1.57 -12.56
CA PHE A 614 5.75 -2.16 -12.30
C PHE A 614 5.81 -2.64 -10.86
N GLN A 615 6.18 -3.91 -10.68
CA GLN A 615 6.42 -4.47 -9.36
C GLN A 615 7.80 -5.12 -9.25
N THR A 616 8.57 -4.69 -8.25
CA THR A 616 9.95 -5.13 -8.05
C THR A 616 9.99 -6.31 -7.10
N ILE A 617 10.72 -7.37 -7.46
CA ILE A 617 10.97 -8.50 -6.56
C ILE A 617 12.19 -8.16 -5.72
N LYS A 618 11.95 -7.67 -4.51
CA LYS A 618 13.01 -7.34 -3.56
C LYS A 618 13.48 -8.60 -2.83
N SER A 619 14.75 -8.92 -2.99
CA SER A 619 15.40 -9.95 -2.20
C SER A 619 16.89 -9.66 -2.09
N PRO A 620 17.52 -9.83 -0.90
CA PRO A 620 18.97 -9.70 -0.76
C PRO A 620 19.75 -10.72 -1.60
N HIS A 621 19.06 -11.77 -2.06
CA HIS A 621 19.63 -12.83 -2.89
C HIS A 621 19.60 -12.51 -4.39
N ILE A 622 18.83 -11.51 -4.82
CA ILE A 622 18.73 -11.09 -6.22
C ILE A 622 19.59 -9.84 -6.41
N GLY A 623 20.80 -10.05 -6.92
CA GLY A 623 21.70 -8.96 -7.33
C GLY A 623 21.36 -8.43 -8.73
N PRO A 624 22.31 -7.74 -9.39
CA PRO A 624 22.16 -7.35 -10.78
C PRO A 624 21.79 -8.54 -11.66
N VAL A 625 20.63 -8.49 -12.30
CA VAL A 625 20.11 -9.57 -13.15
C VAL A 625 20.56 -9.33 -14.58
N LEU A 626 21.28 -10.29 -15.14
CA LEU A 626 21.84 -10.24 -16.49
C LEU A 626 21.02 -11.04 -17.51
N GLN A 627 20.29 -12.06 -17.06
CA GLN A 627 19.46 -12.90 -17.93
C GLN A 627 18.25 -13.44 -17.17
N ILE A 628 17.13 -13.60 -17.87
CA ILE A 628 15.87 -14.15 -17.35
C ILE A 628 15.42 -15.29 -18.27
N LEU A 629 14.87 -16.35 -17.68
CA LEU A 629 14.25 -17.47 -18.37
C LEU A 629 13.01 -17.93 -17.58
N GLU A 630 11.88 -18.13 -18.23
CA GLU A 630 10.74 -18.89 -17.70
C GLU A 630 10.84 -20.34 -18.19
N ASP A 631 10.84 -21.27 -17.24
CA ASP A 631 10.77 -22.72 -17.46
C ASP A 631 9.33 -23.12 -17.83
N ARG A 632 9.16 -24.28 -18.47
CA ARG A 632 7.87 -24.85 -18.88
C ARG A 632 6.88 -25.07 -17.74
N ASP A 633 7.37 -25.19 -16.51
CA ASP A 633 6.55 -25.31 -15.31
C ASP A 633 6.14 -23.94 -14.72
N GLY A 634 6.57 -22.84 -15.33
CA GLY A 634 6.34 -21.46 -14.87
C GLY A 634 7.37 -20.97 -13.84
N THR A 635 8.41 -21.76 -13.56
CA THR A 635 9.53 -21.34 -12.70
C THR A 635 10.43 -20.36 -13.44
N PHE A 636 10.77 -19.25 -12.80
CA PHE A 636 11.70 -18.27 -13.33
C PHE A 636 13.13 -18.55 -12.87
N TRP A 637 14.07 -18.29 -13.76
CA TRP A 637 15.50 -18.42 -13.52
C TRP A 637 16.20 -17.09 -13.85
N PHE A 638 16.87 -16.52 -12.86
CA PHE A 638 17.62 -15.27 -12.99
C PHE A 638 19.12 -15.55 -12.94
N GLY A 639 19.81 -15.20 -14.01
CA GLY A 639 21.27 -15.19 -14.07
C GLY A 639 21.80 -13.89 -13.50
N THR A 640 22.62 -13.95 -12.46
CA THR A 640 23.15 -12.74 -11.80
C THR A 640 24.60 -12.46 -12.15
N ALA A 641 25.00 -11.19 -12.02
CA ALA A 641 26.41 -10.76 -12.09
C ALA A 641 27.27 -11.24 -10.90
N LEU A 642 26.69 -12.01 -9.97
CA LEU A 642 27.39 -12.61 -8.84
C LEU A 642 27.79 -14.06 -9.09
N GLY A 643 27.45 -14.61 -10.26
CA GLY A 643 27.68 -16.02 -10.59
C GLY A 643 26.68 -16.96 -9.95
N SER A 644 25.56 -16.41 -9.48
CA SER A 644 24.46 -17.16 -8.88
C SER A 644 23.32 -17.26 -9.88
N LEU A 645 22.79 -18.47 -10.03
CA LEU A 645 21.52 -18.74 -10.69
C LEU A 645 20.43 -18.75 -9.62
N VAL A 646 19.48 -17.82 -9.72
CA VAL A 646 18.38 -17.69 -8.75
C VAL A 646 17.12 -18.30 -9.34
N ARG A 647 16.54 -19.27 -8.66
CA ARG A 647 15.22 -19.81 -8.96
C ARG A 647 14.15 -18.96 -8.27
N TYR A 648 13.13 -18.57 -9.00
CA TYR A 648 11.97 -17.84 -8.51
C TYR A 648 10.68 -18.52 -8.92
N ARG A 649 9.79 -18.85 -7.98
CA ARG A 649 8.46 -19.35 -8.31
C ARG A 649 7.41 -18.32 -7.91
N LEU A 650 6.61 -17.90 -8.89
CA LEU A 650 5.47 -17.04 -8.68
C LEU A 650 4.44 -17.74 -7.80
N ARG A 651 3.88 -17.01 -6.84
CA ARG A 651 2.69 -17.44 -6.12
C ARG A 651 1.47 -16.89 -6.85
N GLN A 652 0.42 -17.71 -6.97
CA GLN A 652 -0.87 -17.26 -7.50
C GLN A 652 -1.86 -17.22 -6.33
N ILE A 653 -1.61 -16.33 -5.39
CA ILE A 653 -2.40 -16.19 -4.16
C ILE A 653 -2.79 -14.72 -4.09
N GLU A 654 -4.08 -14.45 -4.16
CA GLU A 654 -4.59 -13.08 -4.04
C GLU A 654 -4.30 -12.55 -2.63
N PRO A 655 -3.62 -11.39 -2.48
CA PRO A 655 -3.42 -10.79 -1.17
C PRO A 655 -4.75 -10.34 -0.59
N MET A 656 -4.85 -10.23 0.73
CA MET A 656 -6.02 -9.63 1.37
C MET A 656 -5.85 -8.11 1.46
N VAL A 657 -6.92 -7.36 1.28
CA VAL A 657 -6.93 -5.90 1.55
C VAL A 657 -8.08 -5.57 2.48
N ARG A 658 -7.81 -4.73 3.47
CA ARG A 658 -8.78 -4.30 4.48
C ARG A 658 -8.84 -2.80 4.54
N LEU A 659 -10.04 -2.27 4.69
CA LEU A 659 -10.25 -0.91 5.14
C LEU A 659 -10.18 -0.92 6.66
N ILE A 660 -9.24 -0.15 7.22
CA ILE A 660 -8.99 -0.09 8.66
C ILE A 660 -9.96 0.89 9.30
N GLN A 661 -10.02 2.11 8.76
CA GLN A 661 -10.85 3.18 9.30
C GLN A 661 -11.08 4.28 8.27
N VAL A 662 -12.13 5.07 8.50
CA VAL A 662 -12.35 6.35 7.82
C VAL A 662 -12.23 7.46 8.86
N VAL A 663 -11.44 8.48 8.56
CA VAL A 663 -11.22 9.62 9.46
C VAL A 663 -11.77 10.88 8.81
N ALA A 664 -12.75 11.51 9.46
CA ALA A 664 -13.33 12.79 9.06
C ALA A 664 -13.49 13.71 10.30
N ASP A 665 -14.72 14.05 10.70
CA ASP A 665 -15.03 14.68 12.00
C ASP A 665 -14.64 13.78 13.18
N GLN A 666 -14.79 12.48 13.01
CA GLN A 666 -14.42 11.44 13.95
C GLN A 666 -13.69 10.28 13.25
N VAL A 667 -13.26 9.30 14.04
CA VAL A 667 -12.68 8.06 13.55
C VAL A 667 -13.77 7.01 13.48
N TYR A 668 -14.10 6.57 12.28
CA TYR A 668 -15.04 5.49 12.00
C TYR A 668 -14.26 4.18 11.84
N GLU A 669 -14.28 3.35 12.89
CA GLU A 669 -13.76 1.97 12.84
C GLU A 669 -14.84 0.98 12.37
N ASN A 670 -16.12 1.28 12.63
CA ASN A 670 -17.24 0.55 12.04
C ASN A 670 -17.57 1.13 10.66
N LEU A 671 -17.36 0.32 9.62
CA LEU A 671 -17.47 0.71 8.22
C LEU A 671 -18.79 0.28 7.56
N GLU A 672 -19.78 -0.18 8.33
CA GLU A 672 -21.10 -0.55 7.79
C GLU A 672 -21.93 0.70 7.39
N GLU A 673 -21.85 1.78 8.17
CA GLU A 673 -22.57 3.03 7.90
C GLU A 673 -21.67 4.22 8.28
N VAL A 674 -21.11 4.89 7.27
CA VAL A 674 -20.23 6.05 7.46
C VAL A 674 -20.91 7.29 6.92
N ILE A 675 -21.43 8.12 7.82
CA ILE A 675 -22.09 9.38 7.50
C ILE A 675 -21.16 10.52 7.90
N VAL A 676 -20.77 11.35 6.94
CA VAL A 676 -19.80 12.45 7.11
C VAL A 676 -20.48 13.78 6.88
N SER A 677 -20.07 14.84 7.59
CA SER A 677 -20.63 16.17 7.42
C SER A 677 -19.88 17.00 6.38
N THR A 678 -20.59 17.85 5.63
CA THR A 678 -19.99 18.83 4.72
C THR A 678 -19.04 19.85 5.37
N THR A 679 -19.06 19.99 6.71
CA THR A 679 -18.09 20.84 7.43
C THR A 679 -16.68 20.27 7.44
N ASP A 680 -16.54 18.97 7.19
CA ASP A 680 -15.26 18.29 7.20
C ASP A 680 -14.53 18.58 5.88
N GLN A 681 -13.47 19.37 5.97
CA GLN A 681 -12.68 19.76 4.81
C GLN A 681 -11.90 18.55 4.22
N GLN A 682 -11.76 17.45 4.96
CA GLN A 682 -10.99 16.28 4.56
C GLN A 682 -11.61 14.98 5.08
N VAL A 683 -11.72 13.99 4.19
CA VAL A 683 -12.05 12.59 4.51
C VAL A 683 -10.86 11.73 4.14
N ILE A 684 -10.35 10.96 5.11
CA ILE A 684 -9.18 10.10 4.96
C ILE A 684 -9.62 8.65 5.04
N PHE A 685 -9.26 7.87 4.03
CA PHE A 685 -9.44 6.42 4.04
C PHE A 685 -8.12 5.77 4.39
N GLU A 686 -8.11 4.93 5.43
CA GLU A 686 -6.96 4.11 5.80
C GLU A 686 -7.25 2.65 5.48
N TYR A 687 -6.32 2.02 4.78
CA TYR A 687 -6.43 0.63 4.33
C TYR A 687 -5.07 -0.06 4.41
N LYS A 688 -5.08 -1.38 4.55
CA LYS A 688 -3.85 -2.17 4.60
C LYS A 688 -4.04 -3.49 3.87
N GLY A 689 -3.08 -3.78 2.99
CA GLY A 689 -2.87 -5.07 2.39
C GLY A 689 -2.15 -5.97 3.38
N LEU A 690 -2.63 -7.20 3.52
CA LEU A 690 -2.04 -8.22 4.37
C LEU A 690 -1.41 -9.27 3.47
N SER A 691 -0.09 -9.40 3.60
CA SER A 691 0.70 -10.46 2.98
C SER A 691 1.93 -10.77 3.83
N PHE A 692 2.33 -12.04 3.85
CA PHE A 692 3.54 -12.49 4.53
C PHE A 692 4.75 -12.60 3.60
N SER A 693 4.50 -12.78 2.29
CA SER A 693 5.50 -12.77 1.24
C SER A 693 5.83 -11.37 0.72
N THR A 694 4.89 -10.43 0.79
CA THR A 694 5.09 -9.03 0.38
C THR A 694 5.06 -8.11 1.58
N HIS A 695 6.17 -7.42 1.82
CA HIS A 695 6.23 -6.43 2.90
C HIS A 695 5.21 -5.31 2.65
N PRO A 696 4.50 -4.80 3.68
CA PRO A 696 3.50 -3.75 3.51
C PRO A 696 3.98 -2.49 2.77
N SER A 697 5.25 -2.12 2.94
CA SER A 697 5.86 -0.98 2.21
C SER A 697 6.09 -1.24 0.71
N ASP A 698 6.08 -2.50 0.30
CA ASP A 698 6.29 -2.95 -1.08
C ASP A 698 4.97 -3.32 -1.77
N MET A 699 3.90 -3.45 -0.99
CA MET A 699 2.53 -3.61 -1.47
C MET A 699 2.10 -2.37 -2.26
N LEU A 700 1.52 -2.58 -3.42
CA LEU A 700 0.90 -1.52 -4.22
C LEU A 700 -0.60 -1.50 -3.99
N TYR A 701 -1.20 -0.32 -4.12
CA TYR A 701 -2.64 -0.12 -4.00
C TYR A 701 -3.15 0.68 -5.17
N VAL A 702 -4.24 0.19 -5.77
CA VAL A 702 -5.05 0.96 -6.72
C VAL A 702 -6.37 1.27 -6.04
N TYR A 703 -6.81 2.52 -6.15
CA TYR A 703 -8.01 2.99 -5.47
C TYR A 703 -8.82 3.95 -6.34
N ARG A 704 -10.09 4.13 -6.00
CA ARG A 704 -10.97 5.18 -6.55
C ARG A 704 -12.10 5.48 -5.59
N LEU A 705 -12.62 6.70 -5.66
CA LEU A 705 -13.87 7.11 -5.02
C LEU A 705 -14.94 7.25 -6.10
N GLU A 706 -15.79 6.23 -6.23
CA GLU A 706 -16.89 6.23 -7.18
C GLU A 706 -17.88 7.37 -6.86
N GLY A 707 -18.19 8.18 -7.87
CA GLY A 707 -18.96 9.43 -7.71
C GLY A 707 -18.08 10.69 -7.68
N TYR A 708 -16.76 10.56 -7.50
CA TYR A 708 -15.80 11.67 -7.53
C TYR A 708 -14.71 11.45 -8.58
N ASP A 709 -14.08 10.27 -8.59
CA ASP A 709 -13.02 9.91 -9.53
C ASP A 709 -13.60 9.37 -10.85
N PRO A 710 -13.11 9.82 -12.02
CA PRO A 710 -13.58 9.33 -13.31
C PRO A 710 -13.05 7.92 -13.64
N ASP A 711 -11.90 7.53 -13.08
CA ASP A 711 -11.27 6.22 -13.26
C ASP A 711 -10.38 5.90 -12.03
N TRP A 712 -9.75 4.72 -12.02
CA TRP A 712 -8.78 4.33 -11.00
C TRP A 712 -7.60 5.30 -10.93
N GLN A 713 -7.21 5.65 -9.71
CA GLN A 713 -6.05 6.49 -9.46
C GLN A 713 -4.75 5.71 -9.73
N PRO A 714 -3.63 6.40 -10.06
CA PRO A 714 -2.33 5.76 -10.19
C PRO A 714 -1.97 4.96 -8.94
N ALA A 715 -1.32 3.81 -9.12
CA ALA A 715 -0.96 2.98 -7.99
C ALA A 715 -0.05 3.72 -7.00
N THR A 716 -0.30 3.49 -5.72
CA THR A 716 0.45 4.08 -4.62
C THR A 716 0.91 3.00 -3.65
N ARG A 717 1.97 3.29 -2.89
CA ARG A 717 2.39 2.48 -1.72
C ARG A 717 1.82 3.03 -0.41
N GLU A 718 1.12 4.17 -0.48
CA GLU A 718 0.50 4.78 0.68
C GLU A 718 -0.75 3.99 1.09
N MET A 719 -0.86 3.73 2.39
CA MET A 719 -1.99 3.08 3.05
C MET A 719 -3.09 4.07 3.45
N ARG A 720 -2.93 5.33 3.09
CA ARG A 720 -3.84 6.42 3.44
C ARG A 720 -4.04 7.33 2.26
N VAL A 721 -5.29 7.65 1.93
CA VAL A 721 -5.65 8.60 0.87
C VAL A 721 -6.65 9.60 1.41
N TYR A 722 -6.59 10.83 0.91
CA TYR A 722 -7.43 11.92 1.38
C TYR A 722 -8.22 12.54 0.23
N TYR A 723 -9.51 12.75 0.47
CA TYR A 723 -10.39 13.54 -0.38
C TYR A 723 -10.77 14.81 0.35
N ARG A 724 -10.87 15.93 -0.38
CA ARG A 724 -11.15 17.25 0.21
C ARG A 724 -12.44 17.81 -0.36
N ASP A 725 -13.16 18.56 0.47
CA ASP A 725 -14.34 19.34 0.09
C ASP A 725 -15.38 18.50 -0.69
N LEU A 726 -15.66 17.28 -0.23
CA LEU A 726 -16.64 16.39 -0.85
C LEU A 726 -18.04 17.03 -0.80
N LEU A 727 -18.73 17.05 -1.95
CA LEU A 727 -20.09 17.57 -2.05
C LEU A 727 -21.08 16.60 -1.41
N PRO A 728 -22.26 17.08 -0.95
CA PRO A 728 -23.32 16.20 -0.50
C PRO A 728 -23.67 15.12 -1.52
N GLY A 729 -23.73 13.87 -1.08
CA GLY A 729 -24.01 12.73 -1.94
C GLY A 729 -23.45 11.42 -1.39
N ASP A 730 -23.82 10.33 -2.06
CA ASP A 730 -23.34 8.99 -1.73
C ASP A 730 -22.13 8.65 -2.60
N TYR A 731 -21.04 8.23 -1.97
CA TYR A 731 -19.82 7.80 -2.65
C TYR A 731 -19.43 6.40 -2.19
N THR A 732 -18.75 5.66 -3.06
CA THR A 732 -18.19 4.35 -2.70
C THR A 732 -16.69 4.38 -2.89
N PHE A 733 -15.94 4.30 -1.80
CA PHE A 733 -14.50 4.14 -1.87
C PHE A 733 -14.16 2.69 -2.16
N GLN A 734 -13.29 2.44 -3.14
CA GLN A 734 -12.88 1.11 -3.57
C GLN A 734 -11.36 1.04 -3.61
N VAL A 735 -10.78 -0.04 -3.09
CA VAL A 735 -9.34 -0.27 -3.09
C VAL A 735 -9.01 -1.75 -3.36
N LYS A 736 -7.91 -1.98 -4.07
CA LYS A 736 -7.29 -3.30 -4.25
C LYS A 736 -5.82 -3.21 -3.86
N ALA A 737 -5.32 -4.24 -3.19
CA ALA A 737 -3.90 -4.45 -2.97
C ALA A 737 -3.32 -5.29 -4.11
N VAL A 738 -2.04 -5.06 -4.43
CA VAL A 738 -1.29 -5.77 -5.45
C VAL A 738 0.04 -6.19 -4.83
N ASP A 739 0.25 -7.50 -4.74
CA ASP A 739 1.44 -8.08 -4.10
C ASP A 739 2.68 -8.00 -4.99
N ARG A 740 3.80 -8.58 -4.55
CA ARG A 740 5.06 -8.61 -5.31
C ARG A 740 4.98 -9.42 -6.62
N ASP A 741 4.03 -10.34 -6.74
CA ASP A 741 3.83 -11.25 -7.87
C ASP A 741 2.75 -10.75 -8.85
N LEU A 742 2.27 -9.51 -8.67
CA LEU A 742 1.18 -8.89 -9.42
C LEU A 742 -0.15 -9.66 -9.28
N ASN A 743 -0.38 -10.30 -8.13
CA ASN A 743 -1.69 -10.79 -7.75
C ASN A 743 -2.51 -9.63 -7.19
N TYR A 744 -3.67 -9.41 -7.79
CA TYR A 744 -4.62 -8.38 -7.34
C TYR A 744 -5.55 -8.99 -6.29
N SER A 745 -5.76 -8.27 -5.19
CA SER A 745 -6.74 -8.66 -4.18
C SER A 745 -8.16 -8.58 -4.72
N GLN A 746 -9.07 -9.25 -4.01
CA GLN A 746 -10.47 -8.85 -4.03
C GLN A 746 -10.61 -7.38 -3.63
N MET A 747 -11.63 -6.71 -4.16
CA MET A 747 -11.86 -5.29 -3.91
C MET A 747 -12.49 -5.10 -2.53
N ALA A 748 -11.84 -4.32 -1.67
CA ALA A 748 -12.47 -3.79 -0.47
C ALA A 748 -13.20 -2.49 -0.81
N GLN A 749 -14.38 -2.28 -0.22
CA GLN A 749 -15.16 -1.08 -0.45
C GLN A 749 -15.90 -0.62 0.81
N VAL A 750 -16.08 0.69 0.94
CA VAL A 750 -16.91 1.32 1.97
C VAL A 750 -17.80 2.37 1.32
N GLN A 751 -19.06 2.40 1.73
CA GLN A 751 -20.01 3.43 1.32
C GLN A 751 -19.95 4.58 2.32
N ILE A 752 -19.83 5.79 1.79
CA ILE A 752 -19.91 7.01 2.59
C ILE A 752 -21.07 7.86 2.10
N SER A 753 -21.85 8.42 3.02
CA SER A 753 -22.87 9.41 2.69
C SER A 753 -22.44 10.75 3.26
N VAL A 754 -22.20 11.73 2.38
CA VAL A 754 -21.85 13.09 2.78
C VAL A 754 -23.14 13.87 2.91
N GLU A 755 -23.51 14.22 4.14
CA GLU A 755 -24.70 15.00 4.43
C GLU A 755 -24.37 16.47 4.75
N PRO A 756 -25.23 17.42 4.34
CA PRO A 756 -25.17 18.78 4.85
C PRO A 756 -25.30 18.74 6.38
N ASP A 757 -24.50 19.54 7.10
CA ASP A 757 -24.52 19.62 8.56
C ASP A 757 -25.99 19.66 9.08
N PRO A 758 -26.39 18.79 10.02
CA PRO A 758 -27.73 18.82 10.60
C PRO A 758 -28.06 20.16 11.25
N ARG A 759 -27.07 20.95 11.68
CA ARG A 759 -27.25 22.35 12.11
C ARG A 759 -27.59 23.27 10.96
N ILE A 760 -27.14 23.00 9.73
CA ILE A 760 -27.62 23.70 8.54
C ILE A 760 -29.02 23.21 8.21
N LYS A 761 -29.38 21.92 8.30
CA LYS A 761 -30.79 21.50 8.14
C LYS A 761 -31.70 22.13 9.20
N GLU A 762 -31.29 22.22 10.47
CA GLU A 762 -32.02 22.88 11.54
C GLU A 762 -31.98 24.40 11.41
N LEU A 763 -30.85 25.03 11.06
CA LEU A 763 -30.82 26.47 10.76
C LEU A 763 -31.68 26.75 9.55
N THR A 764 -31.66 25.96 8.48
CA THR A 764 -32.45 26.18 7.27
C THR A 764 -33.92 25.89 7.56
N ALA A 765 -34.25 24.91 8.42
CA ALA A 765 -35.62 24.67 8.87
C ALA A 765 -36.11 25.73 9.87
N VAL A 766 -35.24 26.29 10.72
CA VAL A 766 -35.54 27.41 11.64
C VAL A 766 -35.60 28.73 10.88
N LEU A 767 -34.73 28.95 9.89
CA LEU A 767 -34.72 30.10 8.96
C LEU A 767 -35.91 30.04 8.00
N ASN A 768 -36.34 28.83 7.58
CA ASN A 768 -37.53 28.66 6.76
C ASN A 768 -38.85 28.67 7.57
N SER A 769 -38.80 28.42 8.89
CA SER A 769 -39.99 28.48 9.77
C SER A 769 -40.12 29.80 10.54
N GLN A 770 -39.06 30.61 10.61
CA GLN A 770 -39.08 32.01 11.04
C GLN A 770 -38.81 32.88 9.82
N GLY A 771 -39.86 33.17 9.05
CA GLY A 771 -39.81 34.27 8.09
C GLY A 771 -39.58 35.59 8.84
N SER A 772 -38.34 35.96 9.10
CA SER A 772 -37.98 37.27 9.65
C SER A 772 -36.52 37.63 9.36
N ASN A 773 -36.34 38.48 8.34
CA ASN A 773 -35.29 39.50 8.16
C ASN A 773 -33.92 39.26 8.86
N GLU A 774 -32.91 38.81 8.10
CA GLU A 774 -31.49 38.68 8.50
C GLU A 774 -30.75 40.00 8.83
N PHE A 775 -31.44 41.14 8.89
CA PHE A 775 -30.84 42.40 9.29
C PHE A 775 -31.36 42.82 10.66
N ILE A 776 -30.45 42.84 11.63
CA ILE A 776 -30.71 43.27 13.01
C ILE A 776 -30.47 44.77 13.11
N GLY A 777 -31.53 45.52 13.37
CA GLY A 777 -31.54 46.98 13.48
C GLY A 777 -32.86 47.59 13.02
N HIS A 778 -33.21 48.76 13.55
CA HIS A 778 -34.45 49.47 13.28
C HIS A 778 -34.25 50.92 12.84
N SER A 779 -33.02 51.31 12.47
CA SER A 779 -32.72 52.65 11.95
C SER A 779 -33.43 52.90 10.63
N ALA A 780 -33.79 54.17 10.37
CA ALA A 780 -34.37 54.58 9.10
C ALA A 780 -33.44 54.29 7.91
N ALA A 781 -32.13 54.44 8.11
CA ALA A 781 -31.11 54.20 7.10
C ALA A 781 -30.98 52.70 6.73
N LEU A 782 -31.05 51.80 7.70
CA LEU A 782 -31.01 50.36 7.44
C LEU A 782 -32.28 49.87 6.72
N ARG A 783 -33.45 50.44 7.06
CA ARG A 783 -34.71 50.17 6.34
C ARG A 783 -34.66 50.63 4.89
N GLU A 784 -34.11 51.81 4.62
CA GLU A 784 -33.94 52.30 3.24
C GLU A 784 -33.01 51.39 2.43
N PHE A 785 -31.91 50.92 3.06
CA PHE A 785 -31.02 49.93 2.45
C PHE A 785 -31.73 48.60 2.16
N GLN A 786 -32.52 48.08 3.11
CA GLN A 786 -33.30 46.85 2.92
C GLN A 786 -34.31 46.95 1.79
N ILE A 787 -35.03 48.08 1.68
CA ILE A 787 -36.00 48.29 0.59
C ILE A 787 -35.30 48.25 -0.77
N LYS A 788 -34.18 48.99 -0.92
CA LYS A 788 -33.37 48.97 -2.15
C LYS A 788 -32.83 47.57 -2.45
N LEU A 789 -32.42 46.83 -1.43
CA LEU A 789 -31.91 45.47 -1.56
C LEU A 789 -33.02 44.50 -2.03
N MET A 790 -34.24 44.62 -1.49
CA MET A 790 -35.41 43.82 -1.93
C MET A 790 -35.83 44.14 -3.38
N GLU A 791 -35.83 45.42 -3.77
CA GLU A 791 -36.11 45.83 -5.15
C GLU A 791 -35.10 45.20 -6.12
N MET A 792 -33.81 45.19 -5.76
CA MET A 792 -32.77 44.58 -6.57
C MET A 792 -32.77 43.05 -6.55
N ALA A 793 -33.19 42.42 -5.46
CA ALA A 793 -33.28 40.97 -5.36
C ALA A 793 -34.15 40.37 -6.47
N SER A 794 -35.21 41.10 -6.87
CA SER A 794 -36.14 40.73 -7.94
C SER A 794 -35.59 40.87 -9.38
N THR A 795 -34.34 41.33 -9.54
CA THR A 795 -33.69 41.53 -10.85
C THR A 795 -32.44 40.68 -10.99
N ASP A 796 -32.03 40.38 -12.22
CA ASP A 796 -30.81 39.60 -12.53
C ASP A 796 -29.56 40.49 -12.69
N LEU A 797 -29.67 41.78 -12.33
CA LEU A 797 -28.61 42.75 -12.52
C LEU A 797 -27.46 42.58 -11.51
N THR A 798 -26.26 42.98 -11.94
CA THR A 798 -25.08 43.08 -11.09
C THR A 798 -25.28 44.16 -10.03
N VAL A 799 -25.06 43.80 -8.77
CA VAL A 799 -25.20 44.70 -7.63
C VAL A 799 -23.82 44.99 -7.04
N LEU A 800 -23.50 46.28 -6.84
CA LEU A 800 -22.26 46.73 -6.21
C LEU A 800 -22.54 47.25 -4.80
N ILE A 801 -22.04 46.56 -3.78
CA ILE A 801 -22.21 46.94 -2.37
C ILE A 801 -20.99 47.74 -1.92
N LEU A 802 -21.19 49.03 -1.69
CA LEU A 802 -20.18 49.97 -1.22
C LEU A 802 -20.31 50.16 0.29
N GLY A 803 -19.19 50.12 1.01
CA GLY A 803 -19.20 50.42 2.44
C GLY A 803 -17.86 50.12 3.10
N GLU A 804 -17.62 50.75 4.26
CA GLU A 804 -16.38 50.58 5.01
C GLU A 804 -16.11 49.12 5.41
N THR A 805 -14.89 48.83 5.84
CA THR A 805 -14.56 47.52 6.40
C THR A 805 -15.39 47.26 7.67
N GLY A 806 -15.95 46.05 7.79
CA GLY A 806 -16.67 45.64 9.00
C GLY A 806 -18.12 46.11 9.14
N VAL A 807 -18.77 46.63 8.09
CA VAL A 807 -20.17 47.08 8.12
C VAL A 807 -21.22 45.98 7.86
N GLY A 808 -20.79 44.78 7.45
CA GLY A 808 -21.68 43.63 7.18
C GLY A 808 -21.99 43.33 5.70
N LYS A 809 -21.11 43.73 4.75
CA LYS A 809 -21.33 43.54 3.30
C LYS A 809 -21.60 42.08 2.87
N GLY A 810 -20.91 41.11 3.49
CA GLY A 810 -21.16 39.69 3.22
C GLY A 810 -22.53 39.18 3.70
N VAL A 811 -23.08 39.77 4.76
CA VAL A 811 -24.46 39.49 5.22
C VAL A 811 -25.47 40.06 4.22
N ALA A 812 -25.21 41.27 3.72
CA ALA A 812 -26.06 41.87 2.69
C ALA A 812 -26.08 41.07 1.38
N ALA A 813 -24.93 40.54 0.95
CA ALA A 813 -24.86 39.69 -0.25
C ALA A 813 -25.63 38.37 -0.09
N ARG A 814 -25.58 37.74 1.10
CA ARG A 814 -26.36 36.53 1.40
C ARG A 814 -27.86 36.80 1.46
N ALA A 815 -28.26 37.88 2.11
CA ALA A 815 -29.66 38.31 2.13
C ALA A 815 -30.19 38.59 0.72
N LEU A 816 -29.38 39.21 -0.15
CA LEU A 816 -29.73 39.44 -1.55
C LEU A 816 -29.94 38.13 -2.32
N HIS A 817 -29.07 37.15 -2.11
CA HIS A 817 -29.19 35.82 -2.72
C HIS A 817 -30.47 35.09 -2.27
N GLY A 818 -30.73 35.05 -0.96
CA GLY A 818 -31.91 34.38 -0.38
C GLY A 818 -33.25 35.02 -0.80
N LEU A 819 -33.25 36.31 -1.16
CA LEU A 819 -34.44 37.01 -1.66
C LEU A 819 -34.58 36.99 -3.19
N SER A 820 -33.61 36.40 -3.91
CA SER A 820 -33.57 36.41 -5.38
C SER A 820 -34.13 35.15 -6.02
N ALA A 821 -34.39 35.20 -7.33
CA ALA A 821 -34.76 34.02 -8.12
C ALA A 821 -33.66 32.94 -8.20
N TYR A 822 -32.44 33.25 -7.73
CA TYR A 822 -31.29 32.34 -7.69
C TYR A 822 -31.10 31.68 -6.32
N CYS A 823 -32.05 31.81 -5.39
CA CYS A 823 -31.95 31.26 -4.01
C CYS A 823 -31.82 29.73 -3.96
N ASP A 824 -32.30 29.03 -4.99
CA ASP A 824 -32.19 27.56 -5.09
C ASP A 824 -30.82 27.10 -5.62
N GLY A 825 -29.98 28.03 -6.11
CA GLY A 825 -28.64 27.77 -6.64
C GLY A 825 -27.51 28.05 -5.65
N PRO A 826 -26.26 27.68 -5.96
CA PRO A 826 -25.13 27.83 -5.04
C PRO A 826 -24.72 29.30 -4.81
N PHE A 827 -24.46 29.69 -3.55
CA PHE A 827 -23.83 30.96 -3.21
C PHE A 827 -22.31 30.76 -3.03
N ILE A 828 -21.51 31.27 -3.97
CA ILE A 828 -20.04 31.12 -3.96
C ILE A 828 -19.40 32.47 -3.63
N GLN A 829 -18.70 32.54 -2.49
CA GLN A 829 -17.96 33.73 -2.07
C GLN A 829 -16.48 33.63 -2.44
N VAL A 830 -15.94 34.69 -3.06
CA VAL A 830 -14.51 34.83 -3.36
C VAL A 830 -14.03 36.16 -2.80
N ASN A 831 -12.98 36.13 -1.96
CA ASN A 831 -12.30 37.33 -1.52
C ASN A 831 -11.12 37.61 -2.46
N CYS A 832 -11.15 38.74 -3.15
CA CYS A 832 -10.15 39.12 -4.14
C CYS A 832 -8.85 39.67 -3.54
N GLY A 833 -8.82 40.05 -2.26
CA GLY A 833 -7.63 40.57 -1.57
C GLY A 833 -6.82 39.53 -0.80
N ALA A 834 -7.39 38.35 -0.51
CA ALA A 834 -6.76 37.31 0.30
C ALA A 834 -5.86 36.32 -0.50
N LEU A 835 -5.91 36.37 -1.83
CA LEU A 835 -5.20 35.45 -2.73
C LEU A 835 -3.98 36.11 -3.36
N SER A 836 -2.92 35.34 -3.65
CA SER A 836 -1.78 35.85 -4.41
C SER A 836 -2.16 36.09 -5.88
N GLU A 837 -1.48 37.03 -6.52
CA GLU A 837 -1.74 37.47 -7.91
C GLU A 837 -1.80 36.32 -8.93
N SER A 838 -1.01 35.25 -8.73
CA SER A 838 -1.02 34.07 -9.61
C SER A 838 -2.14 33.06 -9.31
N LEU A 839 -2.69 33.06 -8.08
CA LEU A 839 -3.70 32.10 -7.62
C LEU A 839 -5.12 32.58 -7.89
N ILE A 840 -5.35 33.91 -7.92
CA ILE A 840 -6.70 34.46 -8.09
C ILE A 840 -7.34 34.06 -9.42
N ASP A 841 -6.56 34.04 -10.50
CA ASP A 841 -7.02 33.64 -11.84
C ASP A 841 -7.40 32.15 -11.89
N SER A 842 -6.56 31.31 -11.30
CA SER A 842 -6.75 29.86 -11.26
C SER A 842 -7.93 29.46 -10.36
N GLU A 843 -8.14 30.16 -9.24
CA GLU A 843 -9.30 29.96 -8.38
C GLU A 843 -10.59 30.46 -9.05
N LEU A 844 -10.61 31.68 -9.61
CA LEU A 844 -11.83 32.25 -10.22
C LEU A 844 -12.25 31.50 -11.48
N PHE A 845 -11.33 31.30 -12.42
CA PHE A 845 -11.65 30.80 -13.77
C PHE A 845 -11.25 29.34 -14.00
N GLY A 846 -10.53 28.70 -13.07
CA GLY A 846 -10.04 27.33 -13.24
C GLY A 846 -8.83 27.25 -14.17
N HIS A 847 -8.22 26.08 -14.28
CA HIS A 847 -7.07 25.86 -15.18
C HIS A 847 -7.11 24.50 -15.86
N GLU A 848 -6.52 24.45 -17.06
CA GLU A 848 -6.28 23.21 -17.79
C GLU A 848 -4.96 22.55 -17.34
N LYS A 849 -4.85 21.23 -17.58
CA LYS A 849 -3.63 20.47 -17.25
C LYS A 849 -2.43 21.06 -18.02
N GLY A 850 -1.36 21.41 -17.30
CA GLY A 850 -0.16 22.00 -17.89
C GLY A 850 -0.21 23.52 -18.09
N ALA A 851 -1.21 24.23 -17.56
CA ALA A 851 -1.29 25.70 -17.64
C ALA A 851 -0.12 26.43 -16.94
N PHE A 852 0.49 25.81 -15.92
CA PHE A 852 1.70 26.29 -15.22
C PHE A 852 2.42 25.12 -14.54
N THR A 853 3.63 25.34 -14.01
CA THR A 853 4.55 24.28 -13.54
C THR A 853 4.02 23.38 -12.42
N SER A 854 2.95 23.78 -11.72
CA SER A 854 2.28 22.99 -10.69
C SER A 854 0.85 22.52 -11.06
N ALA A 855 0.41 22.73 -12.30
CA ALA A 855 -0.91 22.32 -12.80
C ALA A 855 -0.93 20.85 -13.29
N VAL A 856 -0.82 19.91 -12.35
CA VAL A 856 -0.74 18.44 -12.63
C VAL A 856 -2.08 17.88 -13.14
N SER A 857 -3.21 18.49 -12.76
CA SER A 857 -4.56 18.10 -13.16
C SER A 857 -5.41 19.32 -13.52
N ARG A 858 -6.54 19.11 -14.21
CA ARG A 858 -7.52 20.16 -14.51
C ARG A 858 -8.31 20.54 -13.26
N ARG A 859 -8.58 21.83 -13.06
CA ARG A 859 -9.40 22.34 -11.93
C ARG A 859 -10.49 23.28 -12.42
N LEU A 860 -11.71 23.08 -11.94
CA LEU A 860 -12.86 23.94 -12.23
C LEU A 860 -12.76 25.26 -11.44
N GLY A 861 -13.14 26.37 -12.06
CA GLY A 861 -13.12 27.70 -11.44
C GLY A 861 -14.36 27.98 -10.58
N LYS A 862 -14.25 28.92 -9.63
CA LYS A 862 -15.38 29.38 -8.81
C LYS A 862 -16.55 29.93 -9.64
N VAL A 863 -16.29 30.49 -10.82
CA VAL A 863 -17.33 30.94 -11.77
C VAL A 863 -18.16 29.75 -12.28
N GLU A 864 -17.51 28.62 -12.56
CA GLU A 864 -18.16 27.39 -13.02
C GLU A 864 -18.99 26.75 -11.90
N LEU A 865 -18.45 26.75 -10.68
CA LEU A 865 -19.13 26.24 -9.49
C LEU A 865 -20.35 27.08 -9.07
N ALA A 866 -20.40 28.36 -9.45
CA ALA A 866 -21.50 29.26 -9.15
C ALA A 866 -22.67 29.18 -10.16
N ALA A 867 -22.62 28.25 -11.12
CA ALA A 867 -23.65 28.10 -12.14
C ALA A 867 -25.04 27.82 -11.52
N GLY A 868 -26.05 28.53 -12.00
CA GLY A 868 -27.42 28.51 -11.47
C GLY A 868 -27.63 29.31 -10.18
N GLY A 869 -26.57 29.87 -9.58
CA GLY A 869 -26.62 30.57 -8.30
C GLY A 869 -26.04 31.98 -8.34
N THR A 870 -25.34 32.39 -7.28
CA THR A 870 -24.77 33.74 -7.12
C THR A 870 -23.28 33.68 -6.80
N LEU A 871 -22.46 34.36 -7.60
CA LEU A 871 -21.04 34.62 -7.37
C LEU A 871 -20.86 35.95 -6.64
N PHE A 872 -20.42 35.90 -5.38
CA PHE A 872 -20.12 37.06 -4.57
C PHE A 872 -18.62 37.37 -4.55
N LEU A 873 -18.24 38.54 -5.06
CA LEU A 873 -16.87 39.04 -5.13
C LEU A 873 -16.64 40.09 -4.04
N ASP A 874 -15.98 39.69 -2.96
CA ASP A 874 -15.62 40.60 -1.87
C ASP A 874 -14.26 41.25 -2.15
N GLU A 875 -14.13 42.52 -1.81
CA GLU A 875 -12.93 43.33 -2.05
C GLU A 875 -12.51 43.40 -3.53
N ILE A 876 -13.48 43.60 -4.44
CA ILE A 876 -13.22 43.66 -5.90
C ILE A 876 -12.19 44.72 -6.32
N GLY A 877 -11.98 45.75 -5.50
CA GLY A 877 -10.95 46.78 -5.70
C GLY A 877 -9.51 46.29 -5.49
N ASP A 878 -9.30 45.04 -5.06
CA ASP A 878 -7.97 44.43 -4.90
C ASP A 878 -7.54 43.54 -6.07
N MET A 879 -8.36 43.43 -7.13
CA MET A 879 -8.03 42.63 -8.31
C MET A 879 -6.93 43.27 -9.17
N THR A 880 -6.06 42.45 -9.75
CA THR A 880 -5.02 42.90 -10.68
C THR A 880 -5.61 43.29 -12.04
N LEU A 881 -4.90 44.12 -12.81
CA LEU A 881 -5.38 44.59 -14.11
C LEU A 881 -5.61 43.44 -15.12
N GLU A 882 -4.88 42.33 -15.00
CA GLU A 882 -5.05 41.16 -15.85
C GLU A 882 -6.35 40.40 -15.53
N THR A 883 -6.63 40.14 -14.25
CA THR A 883 -7.88 39.51 -13.83
C THR A 883 -9.09 40.39 -14.14
N GLN A 884 -8.94 41.72 -14.05
CA GLN A 884 -9.98 42.68 -14.44
C GLN A 884 -10.41 42.54 -15.91
N ILE A 885 -9.50 42.19 -16.84
CA ILE A 885 -9.82 41.96 -18.25
C ILE A 885 -10.72 40.73 -18.42
N ARG A 886 -10.40 39.63 -17.73
CA ARG A 886 -11.20 38.39 -17.80
C ARG A 886 -12.55 38.56 -17.11
N MET A 887 -12.59 39.33 -16.02
CA MET A 887 -13.82 39.70 -15.34
C MET A 887 -14.74 40.56 -16.21
N LEU A 888 -14.18 41.45 -17.04
CA LEU A 888 -14.96 42.23 -17.98
C LEU A 888 -15.68 41.33 -19.00
N ARG A 889 -14.98 40.34 -19.58
CA ARG A 889 -15.60 39.35 -20.49
C ARG A 889 -16.74 38.60 -19.83
N LEU A 890 -16.55 38.20 -18.56
CA LEU A 890 -17.58 37.52 -17.78
C LEU A 890 -18.84 38.39 -17.60
N LEU A 891 -18.69 39.69 -17.33
CA LEU A 891 -19.81 40.63 -17.12
C LEU A 891 -20.45 41.14 -18.42
N GLU A 892 -19.71 41.21 -19.53
CA GLU A 892 -20.21 41.69 -20.81
C GLU A 892 -20.84 40.58 -21.65
N GLU A 893 -20.14 39.46 -21.79
CA GLU A 893 -20.49 38.37 -22.71
C GLU A 893 -21.13 37.18 -22.00
N GLY A 894 -21.05 37.12 -20.67
CA GLY A 894 -21.50 35.96 -19.88
C GLY A 894 -20.62 34.73 -20.12
N THR A 895 -19.39 34.93 -20.60
CA THR A 895 -18.46 33.85 -20.96
C THR A 895 -17.07 34.06 -20.37
N PHE A 896 -16.36 32.96 -20.15
CA PHE A 896 -14.99 32.97 -19.66
C PHE A 896 -14.18 31.79 -20.24
N GLU A 897 -12.86 31.87 -20.12
CA GLU A 897 -11.91 30.84 -20.54
C GLU A 897 -11.12 30.35 -19.31
N ARG A 898 -10.80 29.06 -19.25
CA ARG A 898 -9.91 28.52 -18.20
C ARG A 898 -8.48 28.97 -18.45
N VAL A 899 -7.69 29.14 -17.39
CA VAL A 899 -6.26 29.48 -17.50
C VAL A 899 -5.52 28.38 -18.26
N GLY A 900 -4.86 28.73 -19.36
CA GLY A 900 -4.15 27.79 -20.24
C GLY A 900 -5.06 27.03 -21.23
N GLY A 901 -6.38 27.25 -21.19
CA GLY A 901 -7.34 26.70 -22.15
C GLY A 901 -7.73 27.69 -23.24
N SER A 902 -8.33 27.19 -24.33
CA SER A 902 -8.91 28.02 -25.42
C SER A 902 -10.42 27.82 -25.58
N GLU A 903 -11.04 27.04 -24.68
CA GLU A 903 -12.47 26.78 -24.68
C GLU A 903 -13.22 27.94 -24.01
N ILE A 904 -14.17 28.54 -24.73
CA ILE A 904 -15.07 29.59 -24.22
C ILE A 904 -16.29 28.92 -23.57
N LEU A 905 -16.46 29.16 -22.27
CA LEU A 905 -17.54 28.59 -21.44
C LEU A 905 -18.57 29.66 -21.09
N LYS A 906 -19.84 29.28 -20.98
CA LYS A 906 -20.92 30.18 -20.53
C LYS A 906 -21.11 30.11 -19.01
N ALA A 907 -21.03 31.26 -18.35
CA ALA A 907 -21.34 31.40 -16.94
C ALA A 907 -22.81 31.79 -16.77
N GLN A 908 -23.64 30.87 -16.27
CA GLN A 908 -25.02 31.16 -15.91
C GLN A 908 -25.11 31.49 -14.42
N THR A 909 -24.51 32.60 -13.98
CA THR A 909 -24.48 32.99 -12.56
C THR A 909 -24.76 34.48 -12.38
N ARG A 910 -25.43 34.84 -11.28
CA ARG A 910 -25.61 36.24 -10.88
C ARG A 910 -24.35 36.75 -10.18
N ILE A 911 -23.89 37.94 -10.55
CA ILE A 911 -22.68 38.54 -9.95
C ILE A 911 -23.07 39.61 -8.94
N VAL A 912 -22.52 39.52 -7.73
CA VAL A 912 -22.63 40.54 -6.68
C VAL A 912 -21.22 40.93 -6.26
N ALA A 913 -20.89 42.22 -6.28
CA ALA A 913 -19.56 42.71 -5.93
C ALA A 913 -19.62 43.61 -4.70
N ALA A 914 -18.56 43.59 -3.87
CA ALA A 914 -18.43 44.46 -2.71
C ALA A 914 -17.03 45.06 -2.62
N THR A 915 -16.93 46.30 -2.15
CA THR A 915 -15.63 46.95 -1.89
C THR A 915 -15.74 48.02 -0.81
N ASN A 916 -14.62 48.28 -0.14
CA ASN A 916 -14.40 49.40 0.77
C ASN A 916 -13.56 50.53 0.14
N ARG A 917 -13.01 50.33 -1.05
CA ARG A 917 -12.19 51.32 -1.77
C ARG A 917 -13.05 52.20 -2.67
N ASN A 918 -12.59 53.43 -2.90
CA ASN A 918 -13.18 54.33 -3.87
C ASN A 918 -12.74 53.94 -5.29
N LEU A 919 -13.59 53.20 -6.02
CA LEU A 919 -13.27 52.75 -7.38
C LEU A 919 -13.11 53.93 -8.36
N GLU A 920 -13.79 55.06 -8.15
CA GLU A 920 -13.66 56.24 -9.02
C GLU A 920 -12.26 56.86 -8.95
N GLU A 921 -11.71 56.98 -7.74
CA GLU A 921 -10.33 57.43 -7.53
C GLU A 921 -9.33 56.44 -8.14
N MET A 922 -9.57 55.14 -8.01
CA MET A 922 -8.71 54.09 -8.56
C MET A 922 -8.69 54.07 -10.09
N VAL A 923 -9.81 54.43 -10.74
CA VAL A 923 -9.88 54.65 -12.19
C VAL A 923 -9.05 55.88 -12.58
N SER A 924 -9.17 56.99 -11.85
CA SER A 924 -8.36 58.19 -12.10
C SER A 924 -6.86 57.97 -11.92
N ALA A 925 -6.48 57.06 -11.01
CA ALA A 925 -5.10 56.65 -10.75
C ALA A 925 -4.57 55.57 -11.70
N GLY A 926 -5.40 55.03 -12.60
CA GLY A 926 -5.03 53.97 -13.55
C GLY A 926 -4.85 52.58 -12.95
N THR A 927 -5.25 52.38 -11.69
CA THR A 927 -5.14 51.10 -10.96
C THR A 927 -6.37 50.21 -11.10
N PHE A 928 -7.47 50.75 -11.61
CA PHE A 928 -8.69 50.03 -11.92
C PHE A 928 -9.19 50.45 -13.30
N ARG A 929 -9.67 49.50 -14.11
CA ARG A 929 -10.11 49.82 -15.47
C ARG A 929 -11.46 50.53 -15.49
N GLU A 930 -11.54 51.56 -16.32
CA GLU A 930 -12.75 52.37 -16.48
C GLU A 930 -13.94 51.56 -17.04
N ASP A 931 -13.67 50.65 -18.00
CA ASP A 931 -14.69 49.79 -18.61
C ASP A 931 -15.35 48.84 -17.60
N LEU A 932 -14.55 48.16 -16.78
CA LEU A 932 -15.04 47.27 -15.72
C LEU A 932 -15.82 48.04 -14.64
N TYR A 933 -15.37 49.24 -14.27
CA TYR A 933 -16.07 50.08 -13.29
C TYR A 933 -17.50 50.40 -13.74
N TYR A 934 -17.69 50.85 -14.98
CA TYR A 934 -19.05 51.17 -15.46
C TYR A 934 -19.96 49.94 -15.52
N ARG A 935 -19.41 48.74 -15.75
CA ARG A 935 -20.18 47.50 -15.80
C ARG A 935 -20.52 46.93 -14.41
N LEU A 936 -19.73 47.25 -13.40
CA LEU A 936 -20.02 46.93 -12.00
C LEU A 936 -20.96 47.99 -11.38
N ASN A 937 -20.78 49.26 -11.74
CA ASN A 937 -21.52 50.39 -11.19
C ASN A 937 -22.89 50.59 -11.86
N VAL A 938 -23.59 49.49 -12.16
CA VAL A 938 -24.94 49.55 -12.73
C VAL A 938 -25.94 49.94 -11.65
N PHE A 939 -25.76 49.40 -10.44
CA PHE A 939 -26.60 49.67 -9.28
C PHE A 939 -25.78 49.63 -7.98
N PRO A 940 -25.15 50.75 -7.59
CA PRO A 940 -24.44 50.86 -6.33
C PRO A 940 -25.41 51.00 -5.15
N ILE A 941 -25.23 50.19 -4.11
CA ILE A 941 -25.91 50.37 -2.81
C ILE A 941 -24.86 50.65 -1.74
N HIS A 942 -25.07 51.72 -0.97
CA HIS A 942 -24.18 52.10 0.12
C HIS A 942 -24.68 51.57 1.45
N LEU A 943 -23.86 50.75 2.11
CA LEU A 943 -24.09 50.28 3.47
C LEU A 943 -23.32 51.16 4.46
N LEU A 944 -24.06 51.94 5.25
CA LEU A 944 -23.49 52.96 6.14
C LEU A 944 -22.68 52.34 7.30
N PRO A 945 -21.61 53.03 7.73
CA PRO A 945 -20.85 52.65 8.92
C PRO A 945 -21.72 52.76 10.18
N LEU A 946 -21.34 52.02 11.22
CA LEU A 946 -22.14 51.89 12.45
C LEU A 946 -22.34 53.25 13.16
N ARG A 947 -21.35 54.16 13.05
CA ARG A 947 -21.42 55.53 13.59
C ARG A 947 -22.55 56.39 13.03
N ASP A 948 -23.01 56.09 11.82
CA ASP A 948 -24.09 56.82 11.15
C ASP A 948 -25.47 56.15 11.36
N ARG A 949 -25.49 55.01 12.06
CA ARG A 949 -26.71 54.25 12.45
C ARG A 949 -26.67 53.79 13.91
N LYS A 950 -26.37 54.73 14.82
CA LYS A 950 -26.23 54.46 16.26
C LYS A 950 -27.51 53.92 16.94
N GLU A 951 -28.67 54.10 16.30
CA GLU A 951 -29.96 53.52 16.72
C GLU A 951 -29.96 51.99 16.67
N ASP A 952 -29.12 51.37 15.81
CA ASP A 952 -29.06 49.90 15.65
C ASP A 952 -28.15 49.22 16.70
N ILE A 953 -27.33 49.99 17.43
CA ILE A 953 -26.34 49.48 18.39
C ILE A 953 -26.98 48.65 19.52
N PRO A 954 -28.10 49.07 20.15
CA PRO A 954 -28.71 48.30 21.22
C PRO A 954 -29.14 46.89 20.77
N ASP A 955 -29.79 46.80 19.61
CA ASP A 955 -30.27 45.52 19.05
C ASP A 955 -29.09 44.60 18.67
N LEU A 956 -28.06 45.18 18.03
CA LEU A 956 -26.84 44.45 17.66
C LEU A 956 -26.08 43.95 18.89
N ALA A 957 -25.94 44.79 19.93
CA ALA A 957 -25.24 44.43 21.15
C ALA A 957 -25.97 43.31 21.90
N GLU A 958 -27.29 43.38 22.00
CA GLU A 958 -28.12 42.36 22.64
C GLU A 958 -28.07 41.03 21.85
N PHE A 959 -28.13 41.09 20.52
CA PHE A 959 -27.97 39.92 19.67
C PHE A 959 -26.60 39.25 19.84
N PHE A 960 -25.50 40.02 19.77
CA PHE A 960 -24.15 39.46 19.93
C PHE A 960 -23.95 38.89 21.33
N LYS A 961 -24.43 39.58 22.37
CA LYS A 961 -24.38 39.08 23.75
C LYS A 961 -25.08 37.72 23.84
N ASN A 962 -26.32 37.60 23.38
CA ASN A 962 -27.09 36.36 23.47
C ASN A 962 -26.43 35.21 22.70
N ARG A 963 -25.94 35.48 21.48
CA ARG A 963 -25.25 34.49 20.65
C ARG A 963 -23.95 34.00 21.29
N ILE A 964 -23.13 34.91 21.82
CA ILE A 964 -21.83 34.59 22.43
C ILE A 964 -22.03 33.91 23.80
N ALA A 965 -22.99 34.38 24.60
CA ALA A 965 -23.32 33.78 25.89
C ALA A 965 -23.80 32.32 25.73
N ALA A 966 -24.64 32.04 24.73
CA ALA A 966 -25.06 30.68 24.40
C ALA A 966 -23.87 29.79 24.00
N HIS A 967 -22.93 30.30 23.20
CA HIS A 967 -21.72 29.55 22.80
C HIS A 967 -20.78 29.24 23.98
N LEU A 968 -20.70 30.13 24.98
CA LEU A 968 -19.87 29.97 26.17
C LEU A 968 -20.60 29.31 27.35
N GLY A 969 -21.88 28.91 27.19
CA GLY A 969 -22.70 28.33 28.25
C GLY A 969 -22.95 29.25 29.45
N LYS A 970 -22.80 30.57 29.28
CA LYS A 970 -23.02 31.56 30.34
C LYS A 970 -24.45 32.10 30.28
N GLN A 971 -25.08 32.26 31.44
CA GLN A 971 -26.36 32.98 31.58
C GLN A 971 -26.07 34.43 31.95
N ILE A 972 -26.09 35.31 30.95
CA ILE A 972 -25.90 36.76 31.12
C ILE A 972 -27.25 37.44 30.95
N GLY A 973 -27.61 38.29 31.90
CA GLY A 973 -28.82 39.12 31.89
C GLY A 973 -28.77 40.22 30.83
N THR A 974 -29.68 41.18 30.93
CA THR A 974 -29.79 42.30 29.99
C THR A 974 -28.61 43.26 30.11
N LEU A 975 -28.18 43.87 28.99
CA LEU A 975 -27.19 44.96 29.05
C LEU A 975 -27.74 46.12 29.89
N MET A 976 -26.93 46.64 30.82
CA MET A 976 -27.35 47.78 31.65
C MET A 976 -27.55 49.03 30.77
N PRO A 977 -28.52 49.91 31.09
CA PRO A 977 -28.76 51.14 30.31
C PRO A 977 -27.50 52.00 30.12
N ASP A 978 -26.68 52.13 31.16
CA ASP A 978 -25.43 52.89 31.13
C ASP A 978 -24.39 52.32 30.14
N VAL A 979 -24.40 51.00 29.93
CA VAL A 979 -23.56 50.31 28.93
C VAL A 979 -24.03 50.66 27.53
N ILE A 980 -25.35 50.66 27.30
CA ILE A 980 -25.94 51.01 25.99
C ILE A 980 -25.66 52.47 25.65
N GLU A 981 -25.83 53.40 26.60
CA GLU A 981 -25.49 54.82 26.39
C GLU A 981 -24.03 54.99 26.02
N ARG A 982 -23.12 54.26 26.67
CA ARG A 982 -21.69 54.30 26.38
C ARG A 982 -21.34 53.75 25.01
N LEU A 983 -21.98 52.65 24.61
CA LEU A 983 -21.84 52.06 23.28
C LEU A 983 -22.35 53.01 22.18
N GLN A 984 -23.45 53.73 22.41
CA GLN A 984 -23.95 54.72 21.46
C GLN A 984 -23.07 55.98 21.38
N ALA A 985 -22.41 56.35 22.48
CA ALA A 985 -21.49 57.50 22.50
C ALA A 985 -20.16 57.26 21.76
N TYR A 986 -19.77 56.01 21.52
CA TYR A 986 -18.51 55.66 20.85
C TYR A 986 -18.58 55.87 19.31
N ASP A 987 -17.42 56.12 18.68
CA ASP A 987 -17.31 56.52 17.26
C ASP A 987 -17.11 55.36 16.27
N TRP A 988 -17.02 54.13 16.78
CA TRP A 988 -16.99 52.87 16.02
C TRP A 988 -16.09 52.86 14.76
N PRO A 989 -14.78 53.13 14.88
CA PRO A 989 -13.84 53.09 13.75
C PRO A 989 -13.76 51.73 13.04
N GLY A 990 -14.00 50.61 13.74
CA GLY A 990 -14.06 49.24 13.18
C GLY A 990 -15.47 48.71 12.92
N ASN A 991 -16.49 49.59 12.98
CA ASN A 991 -17.88 49.30 12.67
C ASN A 991 -18.48 48.12 13.48
N VAL A 992 -19.31 47.28 12.85
CA VAL A 992 -20.06 46.19 13.51
C VAL A 992 -19.11 45.10 14.03
N ARG A 993 -17.98 44.86 13.35
CA ARG A 993 -16.94 43.92 13.81
C ARG A 993 -16.30 44.35 15.13
N GLU A 994 -16.06 45.66 15.31
CA GLU A 994 -15.53 46.18 16.58
C GLU A 994 -16.57 46.06 17.69
N LEU A 995 -17.85 46.33 17.41
CA LEU A 995 -18.94 46.12 18.36
C LEU A 995 -19.03 44.65 18.80
N GLU A 996 -18.99 43.72 17.85
CA GLU A 996 -18.98 42.28 18.12
C GLU A 996 -17.82 41.87 19.03
N HIS A 997 -16.59 42.30 18.71
CA HIS A 997 -15.41 42.02 19.53
C HIS A 997 -15.47 42.65 20.92
N MET A 998 -16.00 43.88 21.03
CA MET A 998 -16.14 44.58 22.31
C MET A 998 -17.14 43.86 23.22
N ILE A 999 -18.29 43.44 22.68
CA ILE A 999 -19.28 42.65 23.42
C ILE A 999 -18.73 41.27 23.77
N GLN A 1000 -17.99 40.62 22.86
CA GLN A 1000 -17.33 39.34 23.15
C GLN A 1000 -16.37 39.44 24.33
N ARG A 1001 -15.52 40.47 24.36
CA ARG A 1001 -14.61 40.72 25.47
C ARG A 1001 -15.38 40.98 26.77
N ALA A 1002 -16.42 41.81 26.71
CA ALA A 1002 -17.25 42.10 27.88
C ALA A 1002 -17.88 40.81 28.45
N VAL A 1003 -18.45 39.95 27.61
CA VAL A 1003 -19.03 38.65 28.00
C VAL A 1003 -18.00 37.70 28.63
N ILE A 1004 -16.75 37.71 28.15
CA ILE A 1004 -15.67 36.90 28.71
C ILE A 1004 -15.24 37.40 30.08
N VAL A 1005 -15.02 38.71 30.21
CA VAL A 1005 -14.52 39.37 31.44
C VAL A 1005 -15.59 39.40 32.54
N CYS A 1006 -16.85 39.54 32.15
CA CYS A 1006 -18.01 39.57 33.03
C CYS A 1006 -18.04 38.33 33.94
N ARG A 1007 -17.88 38.60 35.25
CA ARG A 1007 -17.89 37.59 36.34
C ARG A 1007 -19.26 37.43 36.98
N ASP A 1008 -20.02 38.52 37.03
CA ASP A 1008 -21.39 38.55 37.53
C ASP A 1008 -22.38 38.35 36.37
N SER A 1009 -23.64 37.97 36.60
CA SER A 1009 -24.61 37.74 35.52
C SER A 1009 -25.06 39.03 34.78
N GLN A 1010 -24.34 40.15 34.91
CA GLN A 1010 -24.67 41.45 34.31
C GLN A 1010 -23.38 42.11 33.80
N ILE A 1011 -23.44 42.69 32.59
CA ILE A 1011 -22.29 43.41 31.99
C ILE A 1011 -22.33 44.86 32.49
N GLU A 1012 -21.22 45.31 33.10
CA GLU A 1012 -21.04 46.69 33.57
C GLU A 1012 -20.16 47.50 32.62
N VAL A 1013 -20.17 48.84 32.75
CA VAL A 1013 -19.38 49.76 31.89
C VAL A 1013 -17.88 49.45 31.96
N GLY A 1014 -17.37 49.02 33.12
CA GLY A 1014 -15.97 48.64 33.31
C GLY A 1014 -15.53 47.42 32.49
N ASP A 1015 -16.47 46.54 32.11
CA ASP A 1015 -16.18 45.34 31.32
C ASP A 1015 -15.98 45.66 29.82
N LEU A 1016 -16.45 46.83 29.36
CA LEU A 1016 -16.28 47.30 27.98
C LEU A 1016 -14.86 47.77 27.68
N GLY A 1017 -14.06 48.06 28.71
CA GLY A 1017 -12.71 48.62 28.58
C GLY A 1017 -12.67 50.07 28.06
N LEU A 1018 -13.77 50.82 28.23
CA LEU A 1018 -13.98 52.18 27.73
C LEU A 1018 -13.87 53.25 28.83
N ASP A 1019 -12.84 53.20 29.69
CA ASP A 1019 -12.60 54.28 30.67
C ASP A 1019 -11.91 55.48 30.01
N SER A 1020 -12.61 56.62 30.01
CA SER A 1020 -12.10 57.90 29.51
C SER A 1020 -11.78 58.88 30.63
N SER A 1021 -10.60 59.50 30.49
CA SER A 1021 -10.27 60.91 30.77
C SER A 1021 -9.62 61.30 32.12
N GLN A 1022 -8.47 61.97 31.95
CA GLN A 1022 -7.76 62.89 32.85
C GLN A 1022 -7.00 62.30 34.06
N ASN A 1023 -5.75 61.90 33.81
CA ASN A 1023 -4.62 62.38 34.62
C ASN A 1023 -3.32 62.38 33.79
N GLU A 1024 -2.67 63.53 33.77
CA GLU A 1024 -1.45 63.83 33.03
C GLU A 1024 -0.25 63.02 33.54
N GLY A 1025 0.65 62.63 32.63
CA GLY A 1025 2.06 62.42 32.98
C GLY A 1025 2.66 61.03 32.81
N ALA A 1026 2.36 60.33 31.71
CA ALA A 1026 3.34 59.48 31.03
C ALA A 1026 2.82 59.14 29.63
N ASP A 1027 3.59 59.48 28.60
CA ASP A 1027 3.37 59.02 27.23
C ASP A 1027 3.09 57.51 27.21
N ILE A 1028 1.84 57.13 26.99
CA ILE A 1028 1.50 55.84 26.41
C ILE A 1028 0.77 56.17 25.13
N LYS A 1029 1.55 56.33 24.05
CA LYS A 1029 1.09 56.03 22.70
C LYS A 1029 0.32 54.71 22.80
N LEU A 1030 -0.99 54.72 22.49
CA LEU A 1030 -1.63 53.52 21.98
C LEU A 1030 -0.92 53.23 20.65
N ASP A 1031 0.19 52.51 20.73
CA ASP A 1031 0.78 51.87 19.57
C ASP A 1031 -0.28 50.89 19.08
N LEU A 1032 -0.92 51.23 17.95
CA LEU A 1032 -1.50 50.25 17.06
C LEU A 1032 -0.36 49.32 16.66
N MET A 1033 -0.12 48.31 17.49
CA MET A 1033 0.98 47.38 17.29
C MET A 1033 0.48 46.21 16.45
N PRO A 1034 1.30 45.70 15.52
CA PRO A 1034 0.99 44.48 14.78
C PRO A 1034 0.61 43.34 15.72
N TRP A 1035 -0.30 42.46 15.27
CA TRP A 1035 -0.82 41.34 16.06
C TRP A 1035 0.28 40.53 16.78
N ASN A 1036 1.40 40.27 16.10
CA ASN A 1036 2.53 39.55 16.67
C ASN A 1036 3.14 40.25 17.88
N ASP A 1037 3.15 41.58 17.91
CA ASP A 1037 3.73 42.35 19.00
C ASP A 1037 2.78 42.41 20.21
N PHE A 1038 1.47 42.47 19.98
CA PHE A 1038 0.46 42.34 21.04
C PHE A 1038 0.50 40.95 21.65
N GLU A 1039 0.51 39.92 20.81
CA GLU A 1039 0.62 38.51 21.23
C GLU A 1039 1.90 38.28 22.05
N ARG A 1040 3.03 38.83 21.59
CA ARG A 1040 4.30 38.77 22.31
C ARG A 1040 4.19 39.38 23.71
N ARG A 1041 3.56 40.54 23.83
CA ARG A 1041 3.44 41.26 25.10
C ARG A 1041 2.49 40.54 26.07
N TYR A 1042 1.39 39.99 25.55
CA TYR A 1042 0.43 39.22 26.33
C TYR A 1042 1.06 37.93 26.88
N ILE A 1043 1.77 37.16 26.05
CA ILE A 1043 2.48 35.95 26.48
C ILE A 1043 3.56 36.30 27.52
N LEU A 1044 4.26 37.43 27.38
CA LEU A 1044 5.25 37.89 28.37
C LEU A 1044 4.63 38.23 29.73
N GLU A 1045 3.46 38.87 29.77
CA GLU A 1045 2.78 39.19 31.04
C GLU A 1045 2.26 37.93 31.74
N VAL A 1046 1.72 36.95 30.99
CA VAL A 1046 1.32 35.66 31.56
C VAL A 1046 2.54 34.89 32.08
N LEU A 1047 3.65 34.88 31.33
CA LEU A 1047 4.90 34.28 31.81
C LEU A 1047 5.43 34.95 33.08
N LYS A 1048 5.31 36.28 33.24
CA LYS A 1048 5.70 36.95 34.49
C LYS A 1048 4.79 36.59 35.64
N ALA A 1049 3.47 36.55 35.42
CA ALA A 1049 2.47 36.19 36.42
C ALA A 1049 2.67 34.76 36.95
N THR A 1050 3.09 33.82 36.07
CA THR A 1050 3.41 32.43 36.45
C THR A 1050 4.88 32.21 36.84
N LYS A 1051 5.65 33.29 37.11
CA LYS A 1051 7.08 33.24 37.44
C LYS A 1051 7.93 32.42 36.44
N TRP A 1052 7.59 32.52 35.17
CA TRP A 1052 8.19 31.83 34.02
C TRP A 1052 8.03 30.30 34.06
N GLN A 1053 7.07 29.77 34.81
CA GLN A 1053 6.69 28.36 34.70
C GLN A 1053 5.81 28.16 33.47
N ILE A 1054 6.31 27.36 32.52
CA ILE A 1054 5.63 27.09 31.24
C ILE A 1054 4.71 25.87 31.36
N LYS A 1055 5.10 24.85 32.13
CA LYS A 1055 4.38 23.57 32.31
C LYS A 1055 3.85 23.42 33.74
N GLY A 1056 2.72 22.72 33.89
CA GLY A 1056 2.05 22.47 35.18
C GLY A 1056 0.64 23.05 35.21
N ALA A 1057 -0.16 22.68 36.22
CA ALA A 1057 -1.54 23.15 36.37
C ALA A 1057 -1.64 24.68 36.54
N GLU A 1058 -0.62 25.31 37.13
CA GLU A 1058 -0.48 26.77 37.26
C GLU A 1058 0.51 27.39 36.25
N GLY A 1059 0.92 26.62 35.22
CA GLY A 1059 1.86 27.06 34.20
C GLY A 1059 1.23 27.98 33.15
N ALA A 1060 2.05 28.80 32.50
CA ALA A 1060 1.61 29.74 31.46
C ALA A 1060 0.89 29.06 30.30
N ALA A 1061 1.23 27.81 29.97
CA ALA A 1061 0.55 27.05 28.92
C ALA A 1061 -0.89 26.67 29.31
N ALA A 1062 -1.12 26.30 30.58
CA ALA A 1062 -2.46 25.99 31.09
C ALA A 1062 -3.34 27.25 31.17
N LEU A 1063 -2.76 28.37 31.61
CA LEU A 1063 -3.44 29.68 31.69
C LEU A 1063 -3.77 30.29 30.32
N LEU A 1064 -2.99 29.94 29.30
CA LEU A 1064 -3.24 30.34 27.91
C LEU A 1064 -4.06 29.30 27.13
N GLU A 1065 -4.46 28.19 27.76
CA GLU A 1065 -5.17 27.05 27.14
C GLU A 1065 -4.45 26.51 25.89
N LEU A 1066 -3.12 26.54 25.89
CA LEU A 1066 -2.29 26.05 24.78
C LEU A 1066 -1.48 24.83 25.24
N PRO A 1067 -1.26 23.83 24.36
CA PRO A 1067 -0.25 22.81 24.61
C PRO A 1067 1.12 23.46 24.86
N PRO A 1068 1.91 22.99 25.85
CA PRO A 1068 3.21 23.60 26.15
C PRO A 1068 4.15 23.67 24.94
N SER A 1069 4.11 22.66 24.07
CA SER A 1069 4.87 22.62 22.80
C SER A 1069 4.51 23.78 21.86
N THR A 1070 3.23 24.11 21.76
CA THR A 1070 2.71 25.23 20.96
C THR A 1070 3.15 26.56 21.56
N LEU A 1071 3.11 26.70 22.89
CA LEU A 1071 3.62 27.89 23.57
C LEU A 1071 5.13 28.06 23.36
N TYR A 1072 5.93 26.98 23.42
CA TYR A 1072 7.35 27.03 23.09
C TYR A 1072 7.61 27.45 21.63
N SER A 1073 6.85 26.90 20.68
CA SER A 1073 6.96 27.27 19.27
C SER A 1073 6.61 28.75 19.03
N ARG A 1074 5.53 29.24 19.66
CA ARG A 1074 5.13 30.65 19.61
C ARG A 1074 6.14 31.57 20.28
N MET A 1075 6.68 31.20 21.45
CA MET A 1075 7.76 31.95 22.11
C MET A 1075 9.00 32.04 21.21
N LYS A 1076 9.37 30.96 20.51
CA LYS A 1076 10.50 30.94 19.57
C LYS A 1076 10.22 31.82 18.35
N LYS A 1077 9.03 31.73 17.76
CA LYS A 1077 8.61 32.54 16.61
C LYS A 1077 8.53 34.04 16.94
N LEU A 1078 8.08 34.38 18.15
CA LEU A 1078 7.95 35.74 18.64
C LEU A 1078 9.22 36.25 19.33
N GLY A 1079 10.31 35.48 19.40
CA GLY A 1079 11.60 35.89 19.96
C GLY A 1079 11.59 36.16 21.47
N ILE A 1080 10.78 35.42 22.25
CA ILE A 1080 10.65 35.54 23.71
C ILE A 1080 11.62 34.58 24.39
N THR A 1081 12.61 35.13 25.09
CA THR A 1081 13.58 34.38 25.91
C THR A 1081 13.63 34.95 27.32
N ARG A 1082 13.95 34.09 28.30
CA ARG A 1082 14.12 34.51 29.69
C ARG A 1082 15.49 35.17 29.85
N CYS A 1083 15.51 36.44 30.26
CA CYS A 1083 16.73 37.14 30.65
C CYS A 1083 17.23 36.70 32.03
#